data_AF-A0AAV8XN50-F1
#
_entry.id   AF-A0AAV8XN50-F1
#
_cell.length_a   1.000
_cell.length_b   1.000
_cell.length_c   1.000
_cell.angle_alpha   90.00
_cell.angle_beta   90.00
_cell.angle_gamma   90.00
#
_symmetry.space_group_name_H-M   'P 1'
#
loop_
_entity.id
_entity.type
_entity.pdbx_description
1 polymer ?
#
loop_
_entity_poly.entity_id
_entity_poly.type
_entity_poly.pdbx_seq_one_letter_code
_entity_poly.pdbx_strand_id
1 'polypeptide(L)'
;MKISHCAKMRYFLTLGSSQQDINKLIPKAEDRRKYNKRTLSSESLVQQIVKKPRLEPHPFDFDDTNDSQFHLTPQEANEQFILENLTLEKAVYLIFTHIPKLPNTLPTDFITDYARFFKTGSIGKIHLANVLAEQFTEANVGPGSKIIVKQKTTDSNKKRERESDDSKDEKDKRPKKEKVKVQRIKTLKLSEITKPLEKDVKERLLVSSVKRLLYSDKPASKLLHQKVVTTLATCFSKVVRDAVLTFLLSDLRSNVNTALAWLFDEYSIMQGFARVPPLRREGKIDDSYNLLLCSFISICSNDALILSRLLLEAPMVTDEALIEIRAVCRDERRSGWALGLLRDLTIRKPPKQLTFLNALLSYTTYESNTVRDHAIGHVLELHKRFDLRLVIEEFARMNLEFLKLPKPPESLCGVNQGRLKSEIWGDDFIKACLLPYVSLLPANESLIHDLARVYVQTSADIKRIILRLIENPIRSMGMDSVDLLKLVEECPKGSETLVTRVIHILTDKGPPSVQLVQRVRDLYNTRVSDVRFLIPVLNGLTKKEIISALPKLIKLNPVVVREVFNRLLGLHGDSPITPTELLVSLHLIDSNKADLKTVMKATSVCLQEKQVYTQEVLAVVLQQLMDQTPLPTLLMRTVIQALSSYPRLSGFVMNILQRLILKKVWKQKVVWEGFIKCCQRTKPQSFAVLMQLPAPQLTEALNICPDLKQPLREHLLTFTEAQRAHIPSAMQEIVLGPYTVPPPVMPPPAAPLSQTDVIDAEQVSIPPPLLSEPLPPGME
;
A
#
# COMPACT_ATOMS: atom_id res chain seq x y z
N MET A 1 -48.23 6.57 -12.91
CA MET A 1 -48.51 5.26 -12.28
C MET A 1 -49.28 4.24 -13.13
N LYS A 2 -50.35 4.59 -13.90
CA LYS A 2 -51.23 3.59 -14.54
C LYS A 2 -50.53 2.57 -15.49
N ILE A 3 -49.50 2.99 -16.25
CA ILE A 3 -48.82 2.12 -17.25
C ILE A 3 -48.16 0.87 -16.64
N SER A 4 -47.71 0.94 -15.38
CA SER A 4 -47.04 -0.19 -14.70
C SER A 4 -47.95 -1.40 -14.45
N HIS A 5 -49.28 -1.20 -14.36
CA HIS A 5 -50.22 -2.29 -14.04
C HIS A 5 -50.36 -3.29 -15.19
N CYS A 6 -50.57 -2.82 -16.42
CA CYS A 6 -50.76 -3.69 -17.59
C CYS A 6 -49.50 -4.53 -17.90
N ALA A 7 -48.30 -4.00 -17.62
CA ALA A 7 -47.04 -4.72 -17.77
C ALA A 7 -46.95 -5.92 -16.80
N LYS A 8 -47.23 -5.71 -15.50
CA LYS A 8 -47.29 -6.80 -14.52
C LYS A 8 -48.39 -7.82 -14.85
N MET A 9 -49.55 -7.35 -15.31
CA MET A 9 -50.68 -8.23 -15.62
C MET A 9 -50.40 -9.17 -16.81
N ARG A 10 -49.68 -8.70 -17.85
CA ARG A 10 -49.16 -9.58 -18.90
C ARG A 10 -48.14 -10.59 -18.36
N TYR A 11 -47.22 -10.16 -17.50
CA TYR A 11 -46.17 -11.02 -16.94
C TYR A 11 -46.75 -12.22 -16.15
N PHE A 12 -47.81 -12.02 -15.36
CA PHE A 12 -48.48 -13.12 -14.64
C PHE A 12 -49.24 -14.09 -15.58
N LEU A 13 -49.79 -13.61 -16.70
CA LEU A 13 -50.40 -14.46 -17.72
C LEU A 13 -49.34 -15.29 -18.48
N THR A 14 -48.17 -14.70 -18.79
CA THR A 14 -47.03 -15.44 -19.38
C THR A 14 -46.48 -16.51 -18.42
N LEU A 15 -46.70 -16.37 -17.11
CA LEU A 15 -46.36 -17.35 -16.07
C LEU A 15 -47.52 -18.31 -15.72
N GLY A 16 -48.52 -18.45 -16.58
CA GLY A 16 -49.57 -19.47 -16.46
C GLY A 16 -50.57 -19.28 -15.32
N SER A 17 -50.64 -18.10 -14.70
CA SER A 17 -51.60 -17.82 -13.62
C SER A 17 -53.02 -17.62 -14.16
N SER A 18 -54.03 -18.22 -13.51
CA SER A 18 -55.42 -18.10 -13.95
C SER A 18 -55.97 -16.68 -13.75
N GLN A 19 -56.87 -16.26 -14.65
CA GLN A 19 -57.52 -14.94 -14.58
C GLN A 19 -58.37 -14.76 -13.31
N GLN A 20 -58.83 -15.86 -12.68
CA GLN A 20 -59.61 -15.79 -11.44
C GLN A 20 -58.73 -15.49 -10.22
N ASP A 21 -57.48 -15.98 -10.20
CA ASP A 21 -56.56 -15.80 -9.06
C ASP A 21 -55.93 -14.40 -9.04
N ILE A 22 -55.69 -13.83 -10.23
CA ILE A 22 -55.30 -12.42 -10.37
C ILE A 22 -56.35 -11.49 -9.73
N ASN A 23 -57.65 -11.79 -9.89
CA ASN A 23 -58.73 -11.00 -9.28
C ASN A 23 -58.81 -11.14 -7.75
N LYS A 24 -58.39 -12.27 -7.16
CA LYS A 24 -58.33 -12.45 -5.69
C LYS A 24 -57.25 -11.60 -5.02
N LEU A 25 -56.19 -11.25 -5.76
CA LEU A 25 -55.02 -10.51 -5.27
C LEU A 25 -55.16 -8.98 -5.34
N ILE A 26 -56.30 -8.44 -5.81
CA ILE A 26 -56.56 -6.99 -5.86
C ILE A 26 -57.25 -6.54 -4.55
N PRO A 27 -56.64 -5.65 -3.74
CA PRO A 27 -57.24 -5.20 -2.49
C PRO A 27 -58.57 -4.47 -2.71
N LYS A 28 -59.59 -4.83 -1.93
CA LYS A 28 -60.93 -4.22 -1.98
C LYS A 28 -60.88 -2.72 -1.64
N ALA A 29 -61.86 -1.97 -2.15
CA ALA A 29 -61.84 -0.50 -2.13
C ALA A 29 -61.81 0.13 -0.72
N GLU A 30 -62.23 -0.59 0.32
CA GLU A 30 -62.30 -0.08 1.69
C GLU A 30 -60.93 0.03 2.36
N ASP A 31 -60.01 -0.90 2.12
CA ASP A 31 -58.67 -0.85 2.73
C ASP A 31 -57.81 0.30 2.16
N ARG A 32 -58.10 0.74 0.93
CA ARG A 32 -57.53 1.98 0.37
C ARG A 32 -57.95 3.23 1.16
N ARG A 33 -59.12 3.23 1.81
CA ARG A 33 -59.55 4.34 2.69
C ARG A 33 -58.84 4.32 4.05
N LYS A 34 -58.43 3.15 4.55
CA LYS A 34 -57.65 3.02 5.80
C LYS A 34 -56.23 3.57 5.66
N TYR A 35 -55.60 3.38 4.50
CA TYR A 35 -54.22 3.82 4.25
C TYR A 35 -54.05 5.35 4.31
N ASN A 36 -54.99 6.11 3.71
CA ASN A 36 -54.96 7.58 3.70
C ASN A 36 -55.27 8.25 5.07
N LYS A 37 -55.62 7.49 6.11
CA LYS A 37 -55.90 8.02 7.47
C LYS A 37 -54.73 7.89 8.45
N ARG A 38 -53.57 7.34 8.05
CA ARG A 38 -52.39 7.17 8.93
C ARG A 38 -51.30 8.24 8.77
N THR A 39 -51.54 9.28 7.97
CA THR A 39 -50.50 10.25 7.58
C THR A 39 -50.70 11.67 8.12
N LEU A 40 -51.64 11.91 9.05
CA LEU A 40 -51.89 13.25 9.61
C LEU A 40 -52.38 13.22 11.07
N SER A 41 -51.81 14.17 11.83
CA SER A 41 -52.19 14.69 13.15
C SER A 41 -52.16 13.78 14.38
N SER A 42 -51.41 14.24 15.37
CA SER A 42 -51.64 14.05 16.81
C SER A 42 -52.89 14.80 17.31
N GLU A 43 -53.13 14.74 18.63
CA GLU A 43 -54.14 15.51 19.38
C GLU A 43 -55.62 15.13 19.17
N SER A 44 -56.11 14.16 19.96
CA SER A 44 -57.48 14.15 20.54
C SER A 44 -57.72 12.89 21.38
N LEU A 45 -57.36 12.91 22.67
CA LEU A 45 -57.82 11.88 23.64
C LEU A 45 -57.82 12.37 25.11
N VAL A 46 -58.08 13.66 25.33
CA VAL A 46 -58.36 14.23 26.65
C VAL A 46 -59.80 14.71 26.69
N GLN A 47 -60.74 13.80 27.01
CA GLN A 47 -62.00 14.12 27.71
C GLN A 47 -62.83 12.86 28.04
N GLN A 48 -63.69 13.01 29.06
CA GLN A 48 -64.79 12.10 29.46
C GLN A 48 -64.42 10.69 29.97
N ILE A 49 -63.78 10.68 31.14
CA ILE A 49 -63.91 9.59 32.12
C ILE A 49 -65.33 9.64 32.74
N VAL A 50 -66.14 8.61 32.50
CA VAL A 50 -67.38 8.26 33.21
C VAL A 50 -67.56 6.73 33.11
N LYS A 51 -67.79 5.92 34.15
CA LYS A 51 -67.83 6.13 35.62
C LYS A 51 -67.05 4.96 36.29
N LYS A 52 -67.51 4.37 37.41
CA LYS A 52 -67.01 3.10 38.01
C LYS A 52 -68.19 2.31 38.60
N PRO A 53 -68.09 0.98 38.83
CA PRO A 53 -67.51 0.47 40.08
C PRO A 53 -66.32 -0.51 39.92
N ARG A 54 -65.80 -0.96 41.08
CA ARG A 54 -64.82 -2.05 41.33
C ARG A 54 -65.62 -3.31 41.78
N LEU A 55 -65.09 -4.54 41.95
CA LEU A 55 -63.72 -5.06 42.14
C LEU A 55 -63.67 -6.56 41.73
N GLU A 56 -62.50 -7.03 41.26
CA GLU A 56 -61.86 -8.37 41.26
C GLU A 56 -62.54 -9.64 41.90
N PRO A 57 -62.03 -10.87 41.66
CA PRO A 57 -61.47 -11.44 40.41
C PRO A 57 -61.79 -12.96 40.19
N HIS A 58 -61.66 -13.45 38.95
CA HIS A 58 -60.98 -14.75 38.67
C HIS A 58 -60.66 -14.88 37.16
N PRO A 59 -59.60 -15.62 36.75
CA PRO A 59 -59.26 -15.81 35.34
C PRO A 59 -59.91 -17.06 34.75
N PHE A 60 -60.65 -16.85 33.67
CA PHE A 60 -61.17 -17.82 32.69
C PHE A 60 -61.32 -17.03 31.36
N ASP A 61 -61.19 -17.60 30.16
CA ASP A 61 -60.63 -18.91 29.80
C ASP A 61 -60.08 -18.87 28.37
N PHE A 62 -59.36 -19.92 27.97
CA PHE A 62 -59.36 -20.34 26.57
C PHE A 62 -60.58 -21.25 26.38
N ASP A 63 -61.68 -20.68 25.91
CA ASP A 63 -62.91 -21.40 25.60
C ASP A 63 -62.76 -22.15 24.27
N ASP A 64 -61.99 -23.24 24.29
CA ASP A 64 -61.88 -24.21 23.17
C ASP A 64 -63.13 -25.12 23.13
N THR A 65 -64.32 -24.53 22.97
CA THR A 65 -65.57 -25.27 22.73
C THR A 65 -65.73 -25.63 21.24
N ASN A 66 -64.92 -26.57 20.75
CA ASN A 66 -65.41 -27.50 19.74
C ASN A 66 -64.71 -28.87 19.80
N ASP A 67 -65.33 -29.81 20.51
CA ASP A 67 -64.92 -31.21 20.50
C ASP A 67 -65.25 -31.81 19.11
N SER A 68 -64.22 -32.06 18.29
CA SER A 68 -64.37 -32.66 16.96
C SER A 68 -63.13 -33.49 16.64
N GLN A 69 -63.34 -34.80 16.52
CA GLN A 69 -62.29 -35.81 16.57
C GLN A 69 -61.40 -35.80 15.32
N PHE A 70 -60.11 -35.47 15.49
CA PHE A 70 -59.04 -35.97 14.62
C PHE A 70 -57.85 -36.45 15.44
N HIS A 71 -57.71 -37.76 15.55
CA HIS A 71 -56.55 -38.43 16.15
C HIS A 71 -55.38 -38.43 15.15
N LEU A 72 -54.84 -37.24 14.85
CA LEU A 72 -53.71 -37.07 13.93
C LEU A 72 -52.53 -37.94 14.38
N THR A 73 -51.98 -38.71 13.43
CA THR A 73 -50.75 -39.47 13.64
C THR A 73 -49.55 -38.52 13.82
N PRO A 74 -48.43 -39.00 14.41
CA PRO A 74 -47.21 -38.21 14.53
C PRO A 74 -46.69 -37.65 13.20
N GLN A 75 -46.94 -38.35 12.08
CA GLN A 75 -46.51 -37.96 10.74
C GLN A 75 -47.40 -36.85 10.18
N GLU A 76 -48.74 -37.00 10.21
CA GLU A 76 -49.68 -35.96 9.75
C GLU A 76 -49.53 -34.65 10.54
N ALA A 77 -49.31 -34.76 11.86
CA ALA A 77 -49.05 -33.60 12.72
C ALA A 77 -47.72 -32.88 12.38
N ASN A 78 -46.71 -33.62 11.92
CA ASN A 78 -45.47 -33.04 11.39
C ASN A 78 -45.67 -32.45 9.98
N GLU A 79 -46.43 -33.11 9.10
CA GLU A 79 -46.72 -32.64 7.74
C GLU A 79 -47.44 -31.29 7.75
N GLN A 80 -48.52 -31.15 8.51
CA GLN A 80 -49.27 -29.90 8.66
C GLN A 80 -48.38 -28.75 9.13
N PHE A 81 -47.57 -29.00 10.17
CA PHE A 81 -46.62 -28.02 10.69
C PHE A 81 -45.59 -27.58 9.63
N ILE A 82 -45.11 -28.49 8.80
CA ILE A 82 -44.17 -28.19 7.70
C ILE A 82 -44.87 -27.40 6.58
N LEU A 83 -46.09 -27.77 6.19
CA LEU A 83 -46.88 -27.06 5.16
C LEU A 83 -47.15 -25.60 5.53
N GLU A 84 -47.47 -25.33 6.81
CA GLU A 84 -47.68 -23.96 7.30
C GLU A 84 -46.37 -23.17 7.41
N ASN A 85 -45.27 -23.81 7.82
CA ASN A 85 -44.04 -23.10 8.18
C ASN A 85 -42.99 -23.01 7.07
N LEU A 86 -43.05 -23.82 6.01
CA LEU A 86 -42.07 -23.86 4.92
C LEU A 86 -42.29 -22.72 3.90
N THR A 87 -41.94 -21.50 4.31
CA THR A 87 -41.86 -20.32 3.42
C THR A 87 -40.64 -20.41 2.50
N LEU A 88 -40.69 -19.71 1.36
CA LEU A 88 -39.61 -19.71 0.37
C LEU A 88 -38.26 -19.26 0.97
N GLU A 89 -38.30 -18.23 1.82
CA GLU A 89 -37.12 -17.68 2.50
C GLU A 89 -36.47 -18.71 3.44
N LYS A 90 -37.28 -19.45 4.22
CA LYS A 90 -36.79 -20.52 5.10
C LYS A 90 -36.24 -21.71 4.30
N ALA A 91 -36.88 -22.07 3.18
CA ALA A 91 -36.40 -23.13 2.29
C ALA A 91 -35.03 -22.77 1.67
N VAL A 92 -34.88 -21.53 1.18
CA VAL A 92 -33.60 -21.00 0.67
C VAL A 92 -32.53 -20.99 1.78
N TYR A 93 -32.87 -20.53 2.99
CA TYR A 93 -31.95 -20.55 4.13
C TYR A 93 -31.47 -21.96 4.50
N LEU A 94 -32.38 -22.94 4.53
CA LEU A 94 -32.04 -24.36 4.79
C LEU A 94 -31.08 -24.90 3.72
N ILE A 95 -31.36 -24.65 2.44
CA ILE A 95 -30.50 -25.08 1.33
C ILE A 95 -29.08 -24.50 1.48
N PHE A 96 -28.93 -23.17 1.60
CA PHE A 96 -27.62 -22.55 1.73
C PHE A 96 -26.86 -22.95 3.01
N THR A 97 -27.57 -23.22 4.11
CA THR A 97 -26.95 -23.64 5.38
C THR A 97 -26.48 -25.11 5.37
N HIS A 98 -27.08 -25.96 4.52
CA HIS A 98 -26.81 -27.41 4.48
C HIS A 98 -26.06 -27.91 3.24
N ILE A 99 -25.91 -27.11 2.17
CA ILE A 99 -25.03 -27.42 1.02
C ILE A 99 -23.63 -27.91 1.45
N PRO A 100 -22.93 -27.29 2.43
CA PRO A 100 -21.60 -27.75 2.87
C PRO A 100 -21.57 -29.08 3.64
N LYS A 101 -22.74 -29.73 3.85
CA LYS A 101 -22.91 -30.99 4.60
C LYS A 101 -23.49 -32.11 3.74
N LEU A 102 -23.62 -31.91 2.42
CA LEU A 102 -24.09 -32.95 1.51
C LEU A 102 -23.05 -34.07 1.37
N PRO A 103 -23.48 -35.35 1.25
CA PRO A 103 -22.57 -36.46 1.02
C PRO A 103 -21.94 -36.40 -0.37
N ASN A 104 -20.70 -36.86 -0.50
CA ASN A 104 -19.94 -36.87 -1.76
C ASN A 104 -20.46 -37.87 -2.81
N THR A 105 -21.51 -38.63 -2.50
CA THR A 105 -22.16 -39.63 -3.36
C THR A 105 -23.68 -39.45 -3.28
N LEU A 106 -24.37 -39.40 -4.43
CA LEU A 106 -25.82 -39.24 -4.46
C LEU A 106 -26.53 -40.45 -3.82
N PRO A 107 -27.46 -40.23 -2.87
CA PRO A 107 -28.33 -41.30 -2.36
C PRO A 107 -29.25 -41.88 -3.45
N THR A 108 -29.54 -43.18 -3.37
CA THR A 108 -30.44 -43.91 -4.29
C THR A 108 -31.84 -43.32 -4.34
N ASP A 109 -32.31 -42.82 -3.21
CA ASP A 109 -33.71 -42.39 -3.03
C ASP A 109 -33.88 -41.01 -3.66
N PHE A 110 -32.90 -40.13 -3.48
CA PHE A 110 -32.79 -38.85 -4.18
C PHE A 110 -32.76 -39.03 -5.70
N ILE A 111 -32.04 -40.02 -6.24
CA ILE A 111 -32.04 -40.32 -7.68
C ILE A 111 -33.44 -40.73 -8.15
N THR A 112 -34.16 -41.50 -7.33
CA THR A 112 -35.52 -41.99 -7.64
C THR A 112 -36.55 -40.86 -7.68
N ASP A 113 -36.53 -39.96 -6.70
CA ASP A 113 -37.42 -38.80 -6.67
C ASP A 113 -37.02 -37.70 -7.67
N TYR A 114 -35.73 -37.50 -7.92
CA TYR A 114 -35.29 -36.62 -9.00
C TYR A 114 -35.75 -37.13 -10.39
N ALA A 115 -35.77 -38.45 -10.60
CA ALA A 115 -36.32 -39.06 -11.82
C ALA A 115 -37.85 -38.90 -11.94
N ARG A 116 -38.59 -38.76 -10.82
CA ARG A 116 -40.01 -38.34 -10.83
C ARG A 116 -40.13 -36.86 -11.19
N PHE A 117 -39.37 -35.99 -10.53
CA PHE A 117 -39.35 -34.54 -10.81
C PHE A 117 -39.10 -34.25 -12.29
N PHE A 118 -38.10 -34.91 -12.89
CA PHE A 118 -37.73 -34.72 -14.30
C PHE A 118 -38.86 -35.11 -15.28
N LYS A 119 -39.75 -36.05 -14.91
CA LYS A 119 -40.89 -36.47 -15.74
C LYS A 119 -42.15 -35.62 -15.56
N THR A 120 -42.32 -34.97 -14.41
CA THR A 120 -43.58 -34.28 -14.05
C THR A 120 -43.41 -32.76 -13.90
N GLY A 121 -42.19 -32.22 -13.88
CA GLY A 121 -41.88 -30.79 -13.83
C GLY A 121 -42.16 -30.10 -12.47
N SER A 122 -42.91 -30.75 -11.58
CA SER A 122 -43.13 -30.34 -10.20
C SER A 122 -43.40 -31.56 -9.32
N ILE A 123 -42.81 -31.58 -8.13
CA ILE A 123 -43.08 -32.57 -7.08
C ILE A 123 -44.24 -32.11 -6.16
N GLY A 124 -44.57 -30.81 -6.16
CA GLY A 124 -45.57 -30.22 -5.27
C GLY A 124 -45.11 -30.08 -3.81
N LYS A 125 -45.72 -29.13 -3.07
CA LYS A 125 -45.35 -28.88 -1.66
C LYS A 125 -45.69 -30.05 -0.73
N ILE A 126 -46.77 -30.77 -1.03
CA ILE A 126 -47.32 -31.85 -0.20
C ILE A 126 -46.34 -33.03 -0.11
N HIS A 127 -45.77 -33.48 -1.24
CA HIS A 127 -44.80 -34.57 -1.23
C HIS A 127 -43.52 -34.20 -0.46
N LEU A 128 -43.00 -32.97 -0.64
CA LEU A 128 -41.87 -32.47 0.14
C LEU A 128 -42.18 -32.39 1.64
N ALA A 129 -43.39 -31.99 2.01
CA ALA A 129 -43.81 -31.98 3.42
C ALA A 129 -43.92 -33.39 4.01
N ASN A 130 -44.36 -34.39 3.24
CA ASN A 130 -44.42 -35.79 3.68
C ASN A 130 -43.02 -36.38 3.94
N VAL A 131 -42.09 -36.23 2.99
CA VAL A 131 -40.70 -36.72 3.15
C VAL A 131 -40.01 -36.05 4.33
N LEU A 132 -40.22 -34.74 4.53
CA LEU A 132 -39.69 -34.04 5.70
C LEU A 132 -40.41 -34.42 7.00
N ALA A 133 -41.70 -34.77 6.98
CA ALA A 133 -42.45 -35.23 8.15
C ALA A 133 -41.99 -36.62 8.62
N GLU A 134 -41.65 -37.50 7.67
CA GLU A 134 -41.04 -38.80 7.94
C GLU A 134 -39.67 -38.63 8.62
N GLN A 135 -38.77 -37.85 8.03
CA GLN A 135 -37.46 -37.53 8.61
C GLN A 135 -37.56 -36.83 9.98
N PHE A 136 -38.54 -35.95 10.18
CA PHE A 136 -38.80 -35.32 11.48
C PHE A 136 -39.25 -36.34 12.53
N THR A 137 -39.99 -37.38 12.11
CA THR A 137 -40.48 -38.45 12.97
C THR A 137 -39.34 -39.39 13.37
N GLU A 138 -38.47 -39.79 12.42
CA GLU A 138 -37.24 -40.54 12.70
C GLU A 138 -36.31 -39.79 13.66
N ALA A 139 -36.03 -38.51 13.38
CA ALA A 139 -35.19 -37.66 14.20
C ALA A 139 -35.84 -37.23 15.54
N ASN A 140 -37.09 -37.63 15.81
CA ASN A 140 -37.87 -37.29 17.01
C ASN A 140 -37.99 -35.77 17.26
N VAL A 141 -38.10 -34.98 16.18
CA VAL A 141 -38.29 -33.52 16.22
C VAL A 141 -39.70 -33.12 15.74
N GLY A 142 -40.03 -31.83 15.84
CA GLY A 142 -41.35 -31.31 15.47
C GLY A 142 -42.46 -31.67 16.47
N PRO A 143 -43.72 -31.25 16.22
CA PRO A 143 -44.85 -31.52 17.10
C PRO A 143 -45.19 -33.01 17.26
N GLY A 144 -44.98 -33.85 16.23
CA GLY A 144 -45.26 -35.28 16.26
C GLY A 144 -44.53 -36.04 17.38
N SER A 145 -43.31 -35.62 17.72
CA SER A 145 -42.53 -36.17 18.85
C SER A 145 -43.29 -36.13 20.19
N LYS A 146 -44.11 -35.10 20.42
CA LYS A 146 -44.91 -34.93 21.64
C LYS A 146 -46.07 -35.94 21.72
N ILE A 147 -46.57 -36.39 20.57
CA ILE A 147 -47.62 -37.42 20.45
C ILE A 147 -47.02 -38.79 20.79
N ILE A 148 -45.84 -39.11 20.24
CA ILE A 148 -45.10 -40.35 20.52
C ILE A 148 -44.78 -40.49 22.02
N VAL A 149 -44.36 -39.40 22.68
CA VAL A 149 -44.11 -39.40 24.13
C VAL A 149 -45.40 -39.68 24.92
N LYS A 150 -46.54 -39.04 24.56
CA LYS A 150 -47.84 -39.33 25.18
C LYS A 150 -48.24 -40.81 25.04
N GLN A 151 -48.12 -41.39 23.85
CA GLN A 151 -48.46 -42.80 23.60
C GLN A 151 -47.58 -43.76 24.42
N LYS A 152 -46.27 -43.52 24.50
CA LYS A 152 -45.37 -44.32 25.36
C LYS A 152 -45.72 -44.23 26.85
N THR A 153 -46.20 -43.07 27.34
CA THR A 153 -46.69 -42.96 28.72
C THR A 153 -48.01 -43.70 28.98
N THR A 154 -48.90 -43.84 27.98
CA THR A 154 -50.14 -44.61 28.17
C THR A 154 -49.92 -46.14 28.15
N ASP A 155 -49.06 -46.66 27.28
CA ASP A 155 -48.80 -48.11 27.21
C ASP A 155 -47.95 -48.63 28.37
N SER A 156 -47.05 -47.80 28.90
CA SER A 156 -46.24 -48.15 30.08
C SER A 156 -47.06 -48.22 31.39
N ASN A 157 -48.21 -47.53 31.48
CA ASN A 157 -49.19 -47.75 32.55
C ASN A 157 -49.97 -49.06 32.33
N LYS A 158 -50.53 -49.30 31.12
CA LYS A 158 -51.29 -50.52 30.82
C LYS A 158 -50.50 -51.83 31.02
N LYS A 159 -49.17 -51.79 30.94
CA LYS A 159 -48.30 -52.95 31.19
C LYS A 159 -47.91 -53.15 32.67
N ARG A 160 -48.43 -52.32 33.59
CA ARG A 160 -48.25 -52.48 35.05
C ARG A 160 -49.52 -52.88 35.80
N GLU A 161 -50.67 -52.93 35.13
CA GLU A 161 -51.98 -53.27 35.71
C GLU A 161 -52.42 -54.71 35.36
N ARG A 162 -51.48 -55.66 35.30
CA ARG A 162 -51.76 -57.08 34.94
C ARG A 162 -51.08 -58.14 35.81
N GLU A 163 -50.43 -57.76 36.91
CA GLU A 163 -49.75 -58.70 37.83
C GLU A 163 -50.09 -58.43 39.32
N SER A 164 -51.37 -58.24 39.66
CA SER A 164 -51.91 -58.44 41.02
C SER A 164 -53.44 -58.32 41.08
N ASP A 165 -54.19 -59.39 40.75
CA ASP A 165 -55.64 -59.47 41.04
C ASP A 165 -56.11 -60.90 41.33
N ASP A 166 -55.63 -61.41 42.48
CA ASP A 166 -56.26 -62.44 43.33
C ASP A 166 -55.38 -62.49 44.62
N SER A 167 -55.86 -62.58 45.85
CA SER A 167 -57.22 -62.93 46.31
C SER A 167 -57.72 -62.04 47.47
N LYS A 168 -59.01 -62.16 47.76
CA LYS A 168 -59.73 -61.46 48.85
C LYS A 168 -59.32 -61.97 50.23
N ASP A 169 -59.43 -61.13 51.26
CA ASP A 169 -60.55 -61.27 52.22
C ASP A 169 -60.70 -60.07 53.18
N GLU A 170 -61.86 -60.00 53.84
CA GLU A 170 -62.20 -58.93 54.79
C GLU A 170 -61.47 -59.09 56.14
N LYS A 171 -61.00 -57.97 56.74
CA LYS A 171 -61.74 -57.34 57.87
C LYS A 171 -61.15 -56.06 58.47
N ASP A 172 -62.09 -55.34 59.07
CA ASP A 172 -61.99 -54.43 60.22
C ASP A 172 -61.43 -53.00 60.14
N LYS A 173 -61.72 -52.26 61.20
CA LYS A 173 -61.99 -50.81 61.17
C LYS A 173 -60.98 -49.96 61.95
N ARG A 174 -60.60 -48.83 61.33
CA ARG A 174 -60.16 -47.55 61.97
C ARG A 174 -58.76 -47.61 62.63
N PRO A 175 -58.09 -46.46 62.91
CA PRO A 175 -58.59 -45.08 62.96
C PRO A 175 -58.07 -44.12 61.86
N LYS A 176 -58.80 -43.01 61.69
CA LYS A 176 -58.33 -41.82 60.96
C LYS A 176 -57.22 -41.16 61.77
N LYS A 177 -55.99 -41.08 61.25
CA LYS A 177 -54.95 -40.21 61.82
C LYS A 177 -55.28 -38.73 61.53
N GLU A 178 -54.93 -37.86 62.47
CA GLU A 178 -55.31 -36.45 62.46
C GLU A 178 -54.57 -35.65 61.39
N LYS A 179 -55.24 -34.63 60.83
CA LYS A 179 -54.56 -33.57 60.09
C LYS A 179 -53.99 -32.56 61.08
N VAL A 180 -52.68 -32.61 61.32
CA VAL A 180 -51.97 -31.60 62.13
C VAL A 180 -52.26 -30.21 61.58
N LYS A 181 -52.91 -29.36 62.38
CA LYS A 181 -53.19 -27.97 62.01
C LYS A 181 -51.90 -27.15 62.07
N VAL A 182 -51.26 -26.95 60.92
CA VAL A 182 -50.25 -25.88 60.79
C VAL A 182 -50.92 -24.56 61.19
N GLN A 183 -50.41 -23.90 62.23
CA GLN A 183 -50.95 -22.61 62.66
C GLN A 183 -50.73 -21.59 61.54
N ARG A 184 -51.82 -20.96 61.07
CA ARG A 184 -51.71 -19.79 60.18
C ARG A 184 -51.01 -18.68 60.94
N ILE A 185 -49.77 -18.38 60.56
CA ILE A 185 -49.09 -17.15 60.97
C ILE A 185 -50.01 -15.99 60.59
N LYS A 186 -50.44 -15.21 61.58
CA LYS A 186 -51.29 -14.03 61.34
C LYS A 186 -50.50 -13.06 60.48
N THR A 187 -50.89 -12.89 59.21
CA THR A 187 -50.35 -11.85 58.35
C THR A 187 -50.68 -10.49 58.93
N LEU A 188 -49.69 -9.83 59.53
CA LEU A 188 -49.83 -8.47 60.02
C LEU A 188 -50.20 -7.58 58.84
N LYS A 189 -51.42 -7.05 58.85
CA LYS A 189 -51.91 -6.09 57.85
C LYS A 189 -51.27 -4.72 58.09
N LEU A 190 -49.97 -4.61 57.81
CA LEU A 190 -49.19 -3.39 58.01
C LEU A 190 -49.77 -2.18 57.26
N SER A 191 -50.51 -2.40 56.16
CA SER A 191 -51.27 -1.40 55.41
C SER A 191 -52.45 -0.77 56.15
N GLU A 192 -52.97 -1.40 57.21
CA GLU A 192 -54.05 -0.86 58.06
C GLU A 192 -53.49 -0.13 59.30
N ILE A 193 -52.20 -0.30 59.60
CA ILE A 193 -51.54 0.23 60.81
C ILE A 193 -50.54 1.36 60.49
N THR A 194 -49.94 1.37 59.29
CA THR A 194 -48.92 2.35 58.88
C THR A 194 -49.44 3.27 57.79
N LYS A 195 -49.18 4.58 57.94
CA LYS A 195 -49.41 5.55 56.85
C LYS A 195 -48.46 5.22 55.69
N PRO A 196 -48.91 5.18 54.43
CA PRO A 196 -48.02 4.97 53.30
C PRO A 196 -47.00 6.12 53.22
N LEU A 197 -45.71 5.78 53.18
CA LEU A 197 -44.63 6.75 52.99
C LEU A 197 -44.83 7.50 51.68
N GLU A 198 -44.63 8.82 51.71
CA GLU A 198 -44.57 9.66 50.52
C GLU A 198 -43.54 9.10 49.52
N LYS A 199 -43.84 9.23 48.22
CA LYS A 199 -43.01 8.68 47.13
C LYS A 199 -41.53 9.09 47.29
N ASP A 200 -41.30 10.37 47.55
CA ASP A 200 -39.95 10.95 47.61
C ASP A 200 -39.20 10.56 48.89
N VAL A 201 -39.91 10.29 49.99
CA VAL A 201 -39.32 9.72 51.22
C VAL A 201 -38.96 8.25 50.97
N LYS A 202 -39.86 7.48 50.36
CA LYS A 202 -39.63 6.08 49.99
C LYS A 202 -38.45 5.92 49.02
N GLU A 203 -38.34 6.78 48.00
CA GLU A 203 -37.24 6.74 47.04
C GLU A 203 -35.90 7.16 47.69
N ARG A 204 -35.88 8.17 48.57
CA ARG A 204 -34.68 8.51 49.37
C ARG A 204 -34.23 7.37 50.28
N LEU A 205 -35.16 6.68 50.95
CA LEU A 205 -34.85 5.52 51.81
C LEU A 205 -34.35 4.31 50.99
N LEU A 206 -34.92 4.06 49.81
CA LEU A 206 -34.43 3.03 48.88
C LEU A 206 -33.01 3.34 48.40
N VAL A 207 -32.74 4.57 47.93
CA VAL A 207 -31.40 4.98 47.49
C VAL A 207 -30.37 4.91 48.63
N SER A 208 -30.74 5.31 49.85
CA SER A 208 -29.87 5.20 51.03
C SER A 208 -29.53 3.73 51.34
N SER A 209 -30.52 2.84 51.26
CA SER A 209 -30.34 1.39 51.46
C SER A 209 -29.45 0.76 50.39
N VAL A 210 -29.66 1.13 49.11
CA VAL A 210 -28.84 0.67 47.98
C VAL A 210 -27.41 1.19 48.08
N LYS A 211 -27.19 2.46 48.42
CA LYS A 211 -25.85 3.02 48.67
C LYS A 211 -25.13 2.28 49.80
N ARG A 212 -25.80 1.97 50.92
CA ARG A 212 -25.22 1.17 52.01
C ARG A 212 -24.81 -0.24 51.57
N LEU A 213 -25.52 -0.84 50.62
CA LEU A 213 -25.16 -2.14 50.07
C LEU A 213 -23.95 -2.06 49.11
N LEU A 214 -23.91 -1.03 48.26
CA LEU A 214 -22.84 -0.82 47.27
C LEU A 214 -21.51 -0.48 47.94
N TYR A 215 -21.50 0.47 48.89
CA TYR A 215 -20.32 0.87 49.67
C TYR A 215 -20.10 -0.04 50.89
N SER A 216 -20.23 -1.36 50.71
CA SER A 216 -19.94 -2.35 51.75
C SER A 216 -18.50 -2.86 51.60
N ASP A 217 -17.59 -2.42 52.47
CA ASP A 217 -16.13 -2.63 52.32
C ASP A 217 -15.69 -4.10 52.17
N LYS A 218 -16.46 -5.06 52.69
CA LYS A 218 -16.12 -6.49 52.72
C LYS A 218 -17.34 -7.39 52.48
N PRO A 219 -17.80 -7.58 51.22
CA PRO A 219 -18.83 -8.56 50.91
C PRO A 219 -18.30 -9.98 51.10
N ALA A 220 -18.99 -10.80 51.92
CA ALA A 220 -18.57 -12.17 52.26
C ALA A 220 -18.42 -13.11 51.04
N SER A 221 -19.06 -12.79 49.91
CA SER A 221 -18.77 -13.39 48.61
C SER A 221 -18.92 -12.34 47.51
N LYS A 222 -17.84 -12.07 46.78
CA LYS A 222 -17.85 -11.12 45.65
C LYS A 222 -18.84 -11.53 44.55
N LEU A 223 -18.98 -12.83 44.29
CA LEU A 223 -19.91 -13.36 43.28
C LEU A 223 -21.38 -13.20 43.69
N LEU A 224 -21.71 -13.39 44.97
CA LEU A 224 -23.07 -13.13 45.46
C LEU A 224 -23.39 -11.64 45.47
N HIS A 225 -22.45 -10.80 45.91
CA HIS A 225 -22.60 -9.34 45.85
C HIS A 225 -22.80 -8.85 44.40
N GLN A 226 -21.99 -9.30 43.45
CA GLN A 226 -22.15 -9.03 42.02
C GLN A 226 -23.56 -9.38 41.54
N LYS A 227 -24.03 -10.62 41.79
CA LYS A 227 -25.38 -11.06 41.40
C LYS A 227 -26.49 -10.21 42.01
N VAL A 228 -26.38 -9.84 43.29
CA VAL A 228 -27.35 -8.96 43.95
C VAL A 228 -27.35 -7.56 43.34
N VAL A 229 -26.18 -6.95 43.13
CA VAL A 229 -26.06 -5.62 42.51
C VAL A 229 -26.65 -5.61 41.09
N THR A 230 -26.31 -6.61 40.26
CA THR A 230 -26.88 -6.76 38.92
C THR A 230 -28.40 -6.95 38.96
N THR A 231 -28.92 -7.81 39.85
CA THR A 231 -30.38 -8.02 40.01
C THR A 231 -31.10 -6.73 40.44
N LEU A 232 -30.51 -5.93 41.33
CA LEU A 232 -31.06 -4.62 41.71
C LEU A 232 -31.09 -3.66 40.50
N ALA A 233 -30.02 -3.61 39.72
CA ALA A 233 -29.87 -2.71 38.58
C ALA A 233 -30.78 -3.04 37.38
N THR A 234 -31.16 -4.31 37.22
CA THR A 234 -32.08 -4.77 36.16
C THR A 234 -33.55 -4.66 36.57
N CYS A 235 -33.85 -4.89 37.86
CA CYS A 235 -35.22 -5.03 38.34
C CYS A 235 -35.87 -3.77 38.89
N PHE A 236 -35.11 -2.78 39.40
CA PHE A 236 -35.68 -1.66 40.17
C PHE A 236 -35.94 -0.40 39.32
N SER A 237 -36.60 0.60 39.94
CA SER A 237 -36.95 1.87 39.30
C SER A 237 -35.72 2.69 38.90
N LYS A 238 -35.90 3.63 37.96
CA LYS A 238 -34.82 4.46 37.40
C LYS A 238 -33.87 5.04 38.47
N VAL A 239 -34.40 5.59 39.56
CA VAL A 239 -33.60 6.19 40.65
C VAL A 239 -32.61 5.20 41.29
N VAL A 240 -32.94 3.90 41.34
CA VAL A 240 -32.03 2.84 41.80
C VAL A 240 -31.02 2.48 40.72
N ARG A 241 -31.44 2.41 39.45
CA ARG A 241 -30.56 2.15 38.29
C ARG A 241 -29.50 3.24 38.15
N ASP A 242 -29.90 4.51 38.26
CA ASP A 242 -29.02 5.69 38.22
C ASP A 242 -28.03 5.66 39.41
N ALA A 243 -28.45 5.20 40.59
CA ALA A 243 -27.58 5.07 41.76
C ALA A 243 -26.54 3.94 41.64
N VAL A 244 -26.92 2.79 41.07
CA VAL A 244 -25.97 1.69 40.76
C VAL A 244 -25.04 2.09 39.61
N LEU A 245 -25.56 2.76 38.58
CA LEU A 245 -24.76 3.31 37.49
C LEU A 245 -23.70 4.26 38.04
N THR A 246 -24.08 5.26 38.85
CA THR A 246 -23.14 6.21 39.47
C THR A 246 -22.00 5.52 40.23
N PHE A 247 -22.27 4.39 40.91
CA PHE A 247 -21.26 3.59 41.60
C PHE A 247 -20.35 2.80 40.63
N LEU A 248 -20.91 2.19 39.59
CA LEU A 248 -20.10 1.50 38.57
C LEU A 248 -19.27 2.50 37.74
N LEU A 249 -19.74 3.73 37.58
CA LEU A 249 -19.05 4.80 36.87
C LEU A 249 -17.93 5.46 37.69
N SER A 250 -17.96 5.40 39.04
CA SER A 250 -16.89 5.97 39.87
C SER A 250 -15.64 5.09 39.94
N ASP A 251 -15.79 3.76 39.86
CA ASP A 251 -14.68 2.83 39.61
C ASP A 251 -15.16 1.66 38.74
N LEU A 252 -15.14 1.85 37.41
CA LEU A 252 -15.43 0.75 36.49
C LEU A 252 -14.30 -0.28 36.47
N ARG A 253 -13.05 0.09 36.80
CA ARG A 253 -11.87 -0.77 36.68
C ARG A 253 -11.90 -1.94 37.65
N SER A 254 -12.34 -1.72 38.89
CA SER A 254 -12.59 -2.79 39.85
C SER A 254 -13.89 -3.56 39.57
N ASN A 255 -14.86 -2.90 38.91
CA ASN A 255 -16.24 -3.40 38.76
C ASN A 255 -16.60 -3.91 37.34
N VAL A 256 -15.66 -4.04 36.41
CA VAL A 256 -15.92 -4.44 34.99
C VAL A 256 -16.79 -5.70 34.90
N ASN A 257 -16.55 -6.68 35.76
CA ASN A 257 -17.32 -7.94 35.78
C ASN A 257 -18.81 -7.71 36.15
N THR A 258 -19.09 -6.76 37.05
CA THR A 258 -20.46 -6.38 37.47
C THR A 258 -21.15 -5.58 36.36
N ALA A 259 -20.41 -4.68 35.69
CA ALA A 259 -20.90 -3.92 34.54
C ALA A 259 -21.23 -4.82 33.34
N LEU A 260 -20.37 -5.79 33.01
CA LEU A 260 -20.61 -6.80 31.97
C LEU A 260 -21.80 -7.71 32.31
N ALA A 261 -21.94 -8.14 33.57
CA ALA A 261 -23.12 -8.90 33.99
C ALA A 261 -24.41 -8.09 33.83
N TRP A 262 -24.39 -6.78 34.12
CA TRP A 262 -25.55 -5.92 33.90
C TRP A 262 -25.85 -5.70 32.40
N LEU A 263 -24.83 -5.51 31.56
CA LEU A 263 -25.02 -5.49 30.10
C LEU A 263 -25.63 -6.80 29.59
N PHE A 264 -25.21 -7.96 30.10
CA PHE A 264 -25.75 -9.25 29.71
C PHE A 264 -27.23 -9.42 30.09
N ASP A 265 -27.62 -9.04 31.30
CA ASP A 265 -29.02 -9.12 31.73
C ASP A 265 -29.92 -8.11 30.99
N GLU A 266 -29.44 -6.88 30.76
CA GLU A 266 -30.18 -5.88 29.96
C GLU A 266 -30.35 -6.34 28.50
N TYR A 267 -29.31 -6.92 27.91
CA TYR A 267 -29.38 -7.56 26.59
C TYR A 267 -30.37 -8.74 26.59
N SER A 268 -30.40 -9.54 27.65
CA SER A 268 -31.34 -10.66 27.80
C SER A 268 -32.80 -10.20 27.92
N ILE A 269 -33.05 -9.05 28.55
CA ILE A 269 -34.38 -8.42 28.55
C ILE A 269 -34.71 -7.85 27.16
N MET A 270 -33.74 -7.22 26.48
CA MET A 270 -33.90 -6.64 25.13
C MET A 270 -34.22 -7.70 24.06
N GLN A 271 -33.59 -8.87 24.10
CA GLN A 271 -33.89 -9.99 23.21
C GLN A 271 -35.11 -10.83 23.65
N GLY A 272 -35.75 -10.49 24.78
CA GLY A 272 -36.90 -11.24 25.31
C GLY A 272 -36.57 -12.58 25.96
N PHE A 273 -35.29 -12.94 26.13
CA PHE A 273 -34.86 -14.13 26.88
C PHE A 273 -35.21 -14.04 28.37
N ALA A 274 -35.22 -12.82 28.91
CA ALA A 274 -35.64 -12.51 30.28
C ALA A 274 -36.93 -11.67 30.29
N ARG A 275 -37.84 -11.95 31.22
CA ARG A 275 -39.09 -11.18 31.38
C ARG A 275 -38.79 -9.79 31.96
N VAL A 276 -39.43 -8.75 31.41
CA VAL A 276 -39.36 -7.38 31.94
C VAL A 276 -39.84 -7.35 33.40
N PRO A 277 -39.02 -6.88 34.36
CA PRO A 277 -39.41 -6.86 35.78
C PRO A 277 -40.58 -5.90 36.07
N PRO A 278 -41.58 -6.27 36.91
CA PRO A 278 -42.83 -5.50 37.09
C PRO A 278 -42.69 -4.15 37.82
N LEU A 279 -41.50 -3.84 38.32
CA LEU A 279 -41.12 -2.54 38.90
C LEU A 279 -40.54 -1.58 37.86
N ARG A 280 -40.19 -2.07 36.66
CA ARG A 280 -39.67 -1.31 35.52
C ARG A 280 -40.83 -0.92 34.61
N ARG A 281 -41.22 0.36 34.63
CA ARG A 281 -42.49 0.85 34.05
C ARG A 281 -42.35 1.95 32.99
N GLU A 282 -41.12 2.37 32.67
CA GLU A 282 -40.83 3.56 31.88
C GLU A 282 -39.63 3.32 30.95
N GLY A 283 -39.66 3.91 29.74
CA GLY A 283 -38.63 3.82 28.70
C GLY A 283 -38.81 2.65 27.73
N LYS A 284 -38.23 2.75 26.52
CA LYS A 284 -38.06 1.57 25.66
C LYS A 284 -36.96 0.67 26.24
N ILE A 285 -37.01 -0.60 25.87
CA ILE A 285 -36.05 -1.59 26.36
C ILE A 285 -34.69 -1.38 25.68
N ASP A 286 -34.68 -1.13 24.37
CA ASP A 286 -33.47 -0.94 23.55
C ASP A 286 -32.66 0.30 24.02
N ASP A 287 -33.36 1.42 24.25
CA ASP A 287 -32.78 2.66 24.79
C ASP A 287 -32.01 2.42 26.11
N SER A 288 -32.43 1.42 26.90
CA SER A 288 -31.78 1.10 28.19
C SER A 288 -30.42 0.41 28.03
N TYR A 289 -30.28 -0.50 27.06
CA TYR A 289 -28.99 -1.14 26.76
C TYR A 289 -28.03 -0.14 26.12
N ASN A 290 -28.53 0.68 25.19
CA ASN A 290 -27.77 1.75 24.55
C ASN A 290 -27.22 2.77 25.56
N LEU A 291 -28.08 3.31 26.44
CA LEU A 291 -27.66 4.27 27.46
C LEU A 291 -26.59 3.70 28.39
N LEU A 292 -26.74 2.43 28.80
CA LEU A 292 -25.79 1.75 29.67
C LEU A 292 -24.43 1.55 29.00
N LEU A 293 -24.41 1.03 27.77
CA LEU A 293 -23.18 0.77 27.01
C LEU A 293 -22.44 2.06 26.67
N CYS A 294 -23.14 3.10 26.18
CA CYS A 294 -22.52 4.40 25.89
C CYS A 294 -21.99 5.10 27.14
N SER A 295 -22.67 4.98 28.30
CA SER A 295 -22.18 5.54 29.57
C SER A 295 -20.85 4.90 30.01
N PHE A 296 -20.71 3.58 29.86
CA PHE A 296 -19.46 2.88 30.15
C PHE A 296 -18.34 3.21 29.15
N ILE A 297 -18.66 3.33 27.86
CA ILE A 297 -17.68 3.75 26.83
C ILE A 297 -17.16 5.16 27.11
N SER A 298 -18.06 6.12 27.38
CA SER A 298 -17.71 7.52 27.60
C SER A 298 -16.61 7.68 28.67
N ILE A 299 -16.77 7.03 29.82
CA ILE A 299 -15.79 7.08 30.92
C ILE A 299 -14.53 6.25 30.64
N CYS A 300 -14.63 5.14 29.89
CA CYS A 300 -13.46 4.33 29.52
C CYS A 300 -12.74 4.79 28.24
N SER A 301 -13.12 5.95 27.65
CA SER A 301 -12.50 6.54 26.45
C SER A 301 -10.97 6.71 26.50
N ASN A 302 -10.37 6.62 27.69
CA ASN A 302 -8.93 6.75 27.93
C ASN A 302 -8.25 5.46 28.46
N ASP A 303 -9.00 4.44 28.89
CA ASP A 303 -8.43 3.15 29.32
C ASP A 303 -8.64 2.09 28.25
N ALA A 304 -7.60 1.90 27.42
CA ALA A 304 -7.60 0.96 26.30
C ALA A 304 -7.92 -0.48 26.72
N LEU A 305 -7.50 -0.91 27.93
CA LEU A 305 -7.69 -2.28 28.40
C LEU A 305 -9.14 -2.52 28.82
N ILE A 306 -9.71 -1.60 29.60
CA ILE A 306 -11.12 -1.70 30.03
C ILE A 306 -12.05 -1.58 28.83
N LEU A 307 -11.84 -0.59 27.96
CA LEU A 307 -12.70 -0.36 26.79
C LEU A 307 -12.66 -1.53 25.80
N SER A 308 -11.47 -2.09 25.54
CA SER A 308 -11.34 -3.29 24.71
C SER A 308 -12.04 -4.49 25.34
N ARG A 309 -11.82 -4.73 26.64
CA ARG A 309 -12.47 -5.84 27.34
C ARG A 309 -14.00 -5.72 27.32
N LEU A 310 -14.51 -4.53 27.65
CA LEU A 310 -15.94 -4.22 27.65
C LEU A 310 -16.59 -4.52 26.29
N LEU A 311 -16.02 -4.01 25.20
CA LEU A 311 -16.59 -4.14 23.86
C LEU A 311 -16.42 -5.54 23.26
N LEU A 312 -15.35 -6.26 23.59
CA LEU A 312 -15.17 -7.65 23.14
C LEU A 312 -16.09 -8.61 23.91
N GLU A 313 -16.25 -8.46 25.23
CA GLU A 313 -17.14 -9.31 26.06
C GLU A 313 -18.63 -8.90 25.98
N ALA A 314 -18.97 -7.67 25.54
CA ALA A 314 -20.36 -7.23 25.37
C ALA A 314 -21.14 -8.10 24.37
N PRO A 315 -22.41 -8.49 24.66
CA PRO A 315 -23.22 -9.34 23.77
C PRO A 315 -23.43 -8.74 22.37
N MET A 316 -23.69 -7.43 22.30
CA MET A 316 -23.94 -6.69 21.07
C MET A 316 -23.29 -5.31 21.13
N VAL A 317 -22.63 -4.89 20.06
CA VAL A 317 -22.21 -3.48 19.88
C VAL A 317 -23.25 -2.80 19.00
N THR A 318 -23.84 -1.75 19.53
CA THR A 318 -24.88 -0.94 18.86
C THR A 318 -24.25 0.22 18.09
N ASP A 319 -25.03 0.88 17.26
CA ASP A 319 -24.48 1.79 16.25
C ASP A 319 -24.17 3.17 16.85
N GLU A 320 -24.84 3.54 17.95
CA GLU A 320 -24.48 4.63 18.86
C GLU A 320 -23.14 4.36 19.56
N ALA A 321 -22.95 3.15 20.09
CA ALA A 321 -21.68 2.74 20.69
C ALA A 321 -20.52 2.80 19.67
N LEU A 322 -20.79 2.47 18.40
CA LEU A 322 -19.83 2.61 17.31
C LEU A 322 -19.54 4.09 16.97
N ILE A 323 -20.48 5.02 17.16
CA ILE A 323 -20.24 6.46 17.02
C ILE A 323 -19.30 6.98 18.13
N GLU A 324 -19.46 6.52 19.38
CA GLU A 324 -18.54 6.85 20.47
C GLU A 324 -17.13 6.29 20.22
N ILE A 325 -17.01 5.03 19.79
CA ILE A 325 -15.71 4.45 19.37
C ILE A 325 -15.08 5.26 18.24
N ARG A 326 -15.88 5.73 17.26
CA ARG A 326 -15.42 6.59 16.16
C ARG A 326 -14.93 7.96 16.64
N ALA A 327 -15.45 8.50 17.75
CA ALA A 327 -14.91 9.71 18.37
C ALA A 327 -13.52 9.45 18.96
N VAL A 328 -13.32 8.33 19.67
CA VAL A 328 -12.00 7.93 20.21
C VAL A 328 -10.97 7.68 19.09
N CYS A 329 -11.38 7.09 17.97
CA CYS A 329 -10.50 6.81 16.83
C CYS A 329 -9.94 8.06 16.11
N ARG A 330 -10.54 9.25 16.30
CA ARG A 330 -10.07 10.52 15.71
C ARG A 330 -8.89 11.16 16.45
N ASP A 331 -8.66 10.78 17.71
CA ASP A 331 -7.55 11.28 18.51
C ASP A 331 -6.26 10.55 18.12
N GLU A 332 -5.27 11.29 17.61
CA GLU A 332 -3.99 10.73 17.17
C GLU A 332 -3.33 9.84 18.23
N ARG A 333 -3.37 10.24 19.51
CA ARG A 333 -2.75 9.52 20.64
C ARG A 333 -3.46 8.22 21.01
N ARG A 334 -4.75 8.09 20.66
CA ARG A 334 -5.58 6.91 20.96
C ARG A 334 -5.87 6.04 19.73
N SER A 335 -5.73 6.60 18.53
CA SER A 335 -6.02 5.96 17.24
C SER A 335 -5.39 4.57 17.10
N GLY A 336 -4.09 4.40 17.43
CA GLY A 336 -3.36 3.16 17.24
C GLY A 336 -4.00 1.94 17.92
N TRP A 337 -4.50 2.09 19.15
CA TRP A 337 -5.20 1.01 19.88
C TRP A 337 -6.70 0.99 19.60
N ALA A 338 -7.34 2.15 19.39
CA ALA A 338 -8.78 2.22 19.12
C ALA A 338 -9.15 1.60 17.76
N LEU A 339 -8.31 1.80 16.74
CA LEU A 339 -8.43 1.15 15.43
C LEU A 339 -8.10 -0.35 15.52
N GLY A 340 -7.16 -0.74 16.39
CA GLY A 340 -6.89 -2.15 16.73
C GLY A 340 -8.08 -2.84 17.40
N LEU A 341 -8.87 -2.12 18.19
CA LEU A 341 -10.13 -2.64 18.73
C LEU A 341 -11.19 -2.80 17.64
N LEU A 342 -11.25 -1.94 16.62
CA LEU A 342 -12.12 -2.16 15.45
C LEU A 342 -11.69 -3.39 14.64
N ARG A 343 -10.37 -3.62 14.48
CA ARG A 343 -9.82 -4.87 13.92
C ARG A 343 -10.28 -6.09 14.72
N ASP A 344 -10.14 -6.06 16.03
CA ASP A 344 -10.50 -7.19 16.91
C ASP A 344 -12.01 -7.44 16.97
N LEU A 345 -12.84 -6.38 16.92
CA LEU A 345 -14.29 -6.48 16.77
C LEU A 345 -14.69 -7.10 15.42
N THR A 346 -14.00 -6.72 14.33
CA THR A 346 -14.18 -7.32 12.99
C THR A 346 -13.91 -8.82 13.01
N ILE A 347 -12.88 -9.27 13.75
CA ILE A 347 -12.52 -10.69 13.88
C ILE A 347 -13.48 -11.44 14.83
N ARG A 348 -13.81 -10.86 15.99
CA ARG A 348 -14.52 -11.56 17.08
C ARG A 348 -16.04 -11.45 17.05
N LYS A 349 -16.63 -10.58 16.21
CA LYS A 349 -18.10 -10.44 16.09
C LYS A 349 -18.58 -10.54 14.63
N PRO A 350 -18.53 -11.74 14.00
CA PRO A 350 -18.95 -11.97 12.62
C PRO A 350 -20.30 -11.34 12.19
N PRO A 351 -21.38 -11.33 13.01
CA PRO A 351 -22.67 -10.78 12.59
C PRO A 351 -22.69 -9.28 12.22
N LYS A 352 -21.68 -8.50 12.63
CA LYS A 352 -21.47 -7.10 12.22
C LYS A 352 -20.08 -6.87 11.58
N GLN A 353 -19.42 -7.92 11.08
CA GLN A 353 -18.06 -7.89 10.53
C GLN A 353 -17.86 -6.75 9.52
N LEU A 354 -18.73 -6.65 8.51
CA LEU A 354 -18.67 -5.61 7.49
C LEU A 354 -18.89 -4.20 8.04
N THR A 355 -19.68 -4.03 9.12
CA THR A 355 -19.92 -2.74 9.76
C THR A 355 -18.66 -2.23 10.48
N PHE A 356 -17.93 -3.10 11.17
CA PHE A 356 -16.65 -2.76 11.81
C PHE A 356 -15.54 -2.57 10.78
N LEU A 357 -15.48 -3.43 9.75
CA LEU A 357 -14.52 -3.29 8.66
C LEU A 357 -14.72 -1.97 7.91
N ASN A 358 -15.95 -1.61 7.52
CA ASN A 358 -16.24 -0.34 6.85
C ASN A 358 -15.95 0.87 7.75
N ALA A 359 -16.10 0.75 9.07
CA ALA A 359 -15.65 1.79 10.00
C ALA A 359 -14.12 1.95 9.94
N LEU A 360 -13.36 0.85 10.06
CA LEU A 360 -11.88 0.87 9.99
C LEU A 360 -11.38 1.37 8.63
N LEU A 361 -11.93 0.88 7.53
CA LEU A 361 -11.60 1.31 6.17
C LEU A 361 -11.84 2.82 5.98
N SER A 362 -12.88 3.40 6.57
CA SER A 362 -13.13 4.85 6.50
C SER A 362 -12.03 5.71 7.15
N TYR A 363 -11.22 5.15 8.05
CA TYR A 363 -10.04 5.84 8.61
C TYR A 363 -8.78 5.72 7.73
N THR A 364 -8.72 4.75 6.82
CA THR A 364 -7.61 4.65 5.85
C THR A 364 -7.60 5.81 4.83
N THR A 365 -8.68 6.59 4.76
CA THR A 365 -8.77 7.83 3.98
C THR A 365 -8.78 9.10 4.85
N TYR A 366 -8.61 9.01 6.18
CA TYR A 366 -8.76 10.15 7.11
C TYR A 366 -7.72 11.27 6.90
N GLU A 367 -8.03 12.48 7.37
CA GLU A 367 -7.18 13.68 7.24
C GLU A 367 -5.82 13.54 7.92
N SER A 368 -5.76 13.20 9.22
CA SER A 368 -4.49 12.99 9.91
C SER A 368 -3.74 11.78 9.34
N ASN A 369 -2.44 11.97 9.05
CA ASN A 369 -1.56 10.91 8.59
C ASN A 369 -1.36 9.82 9.66
N THR A 370 -1.24 10.19 10.95
CA THR A 370 -0.98 9.20 12.03
C THR A 370 -2.14 8.22 12.19
N VAL A 371 -3.38 8.74 12.19
CA VAL A 371 -4.62 7.94 12.21
C VAL A 371 -4.71 7.06 10.97
N ARG A 372 -4.32 7.58 9.80
CA ARG A 372 -4.35 6.86 8.52
C ARG A 372 -3.35 5.71 8.48
N ASP A 373 -2.13 5.93 8.92
CA ASP A 373 -1.06 4.94 8.92
C ASP A 373 -1.36 3.80 9.91
N HIS A 374 -1.91 4.12 11.09
CA HIS A 374 -2.46 3.13 12.02
C HIS A 374 -3.62 2.32 11.39
N ALA A 375 -4.57 2.99 10.71
CA ALA A 375 -5.70 2.30 10.07
C ALA A 375 -5.23 1.35 8.96
N ILE A 376 -4.29 1.80 8.12
CA ILE A 376 -3.69 0.99 7.04
C ILE A 376 -2.95 -0.22 7.63
N GLY A 377 -2.16 -0.05 8.69
CA GLY A 377 -1.46 -1.16 9.36
C GLY A 377 -2.41 -2.28 9.82
N HIS A 378 -3.53 -1.93 10.47
CA HIS A 378 -4.55 -2.89 10.87
C HIS A 378 -5.30 -3.51 9.68
N VAL A 379 -5.52 -2.78 8.60
CA VAL A 379 -6.14 -3.30 7.36
C VAL A 379 -5.23 -4.27 6.61
N LEU A 380 -3.91 -4.05 6.59
CA LEU A 380 -2.93 -4.99 6.05
C LEU A 380 -2.86 -6.30 6.86
N GLU A 381 -3.16 -6.26 8.15
CA GLU A 381 -3.30 -7.46 8.96
C GLU A 381 -4.59 -8.25 8.61
N LEU A 382 -5.72 -7.55 8.40
CA LEU A 382 -6.98 -8.16 7.98
C LEU A 382 -6.94 -8.71 6.55
N HIS A 383 -6.21 -8.08 5.63
CA HIS A 383 -6.05 -8.52 4.23
C HIS A 383 -5.44 -9.92 4.09
N LYS A 384 -4.65 -10.36 5.09
CA LYS A 384 -4.13 -11.74 5.18
C LYS A 384 -5.23 -12.80 5.31
N ARG A 385 -6.46 -12.41 5.66
CA ARG A 385 -7.59 -13.32 5.78
C ARG A 385 -8.41 -13.35 4.50
N PHE A 386 -8.65 -14.54 3.98
CA PHE A 386 -9.40 -14.76 2.73
C PHE A 386 -10.83 -14.19 2.76
N ASP A 387 -11.51 -14.23 3.91
CA ASP A 387 -12.88 -13.71 4.09
C ASP A 387 -12.99 -12.19 3.92
N LEU A 388 -11.91 -11.45 4.16
CA LEU A 388 -11.89 -9.98 4.10
C LEU A 388 -11.11 -9.42 2.91
N ARG A 389 -10.17 -10.20 2.35
CA ARG A 389 -9.26 -9.77 1.28
C ARG A 389 -9.97 -9.09 0.11
N LEU A 390 -11.03 -9.70 -0.44
CA LEU A 390 -11.75 -9.16 -1.60
C LEU A 390 -12.38 -7.80 -1.29
N VAL A 391 -13.06 -7.67 -0.15
CA VAL A 391 -13.73 -6.41 0.28
C VAL A 391 -12.72 -5.29 0.50
N ILE A 392 -11.56 -5.61 1.08
CA ILE A 392 -10.46 -4.65 1.30
C ILE A 392 -9.87 -4.18 -0.05
N GLU A 393 -9.63 -5.10 -0.99
CA GLU A 393 -9.12 -4.75 -2.32
C GLU A 393 -10.16 -4.00 -3.17
N GLU A 394 -11.44 -4.33 -3.08
CA GLU A 394 -12.53 -3.59 -3.74
C GLU A 394 -12.64 -2.15 -3.22
N PHE A 395 -12.57 -1.95 -1.90
CA PHE A 395 -12.52 -0.62 -1.30
C PHE A 395 -11.28 0.16 -1.79
N ALA A 396 -10.12 -0.49 -1.86
CA ALA A 396 -8.91 0.15 -2.40
C ALA A 396 -9.08 0.53 -3.88
N ARG A 397 -9.55 -0.39 -4.74
CA ARG A 397 -9.83 -0.13 -6.16
C ARG A 397 -10.82 1.04 -6.35
N MET A 398 -11.89 1.08 -5.55
CA MET A 398 -12.87 2.18 -5.57
C MET A 398 -12.21 3.54 -5.27
N ASN A 399 -11.34 3.62 -4.25
CA ASN A 399 -10.63 4.85 -3.93
C ASN A 399 -9.62 5.26 -5.01
N LEU A 400 -8.97 4.30 -5.67
CA LEU A 400 -8.10 4.57 -6.82
C LEU A 400 -8.90 5.10 -8.03
N GLU A 401 -10.05 4.50 -8.34
CA GLU A 401 -10.94 4.93 -9.43
C GLU A 401 -11.44 6.37 -9.26
N PHE A 402 -11.61 6.86 -8.01
CA PHE A 402 -11.97 8.26 -7.76
C PHE A 402 -10.99 9.27 -8.38
N LEU A 403 -9.70 8.93 -8.55
CA LEU A 403 -8.70 9.83 -9.13
C LEU A 403 -8.93 10.16 -10.63
N LYS A 404 -9.85 9.46 -11.29
CA LYS A 404 -10.30 9.78 -12.66
C LYS A 404 -11.34 10.90 -12.69
N LEU A 405 -11.97 11.21 -11.56
CA LEU A 405 -12.99 12.26 -11.46
C LEU A 405 -12.33 13.64 -11.51
N PRO A 406 -12.96 14.65 -12.15
CA PRO A 406 -12.37 15.99 -12.27
C PRO A 406 -12.22 16.72 -10.92
N LYS A 407 -12.96 16.28 -9.89
CA LYS A 407 -12.92 16.81 -8.51
C LYS A 407 -13.05 15.68 -7.48
N PRO A 408 -12.52 15.83 -6.25
CA PRO A 408 -12.65 14.81 -5.21
C PRO A 408 -14.12 14.55 -4.84
N PRO A 409 -14.55 13.29 -4.68
CA PRO A 409 -15.92 12.96 -4.30
C PRO A 409 -16.20 13.29 -2.82
N GLU A 410 -17.48 13.57 -2.52
CA GLU A 410 -17.89 14.04 -1.18
C GLU A 410 -17.67 13.00 -0.06
N SER A 411 -17.48 11.72 -0.41
CA SER A 411 -17.12 10.63 0.51
C SER A 411 -15.77 10.81 1.21
N LEU A 412 -14.87 11.65 0.66
CA LEU A 412 -13.57 12.00 1.24
C LEU A 412 -13.61 13.25 2.13
N CYS A 413 -14.79 13.84 2.29
CA CYS A 413 -15.02 15.14 2.91
C CYS A 413 -15.99 15.07 4.11
N GLY A 414 -16.05 16.14 4.89
CA GLY A 414 -17.00 16.33 5.99
C GLY A 414 -16.51 15.80 7.34
N VAL A 415 -17.35 15.99 8.36
CA VAL A 415 -17.01 15.77 9.80
C VAL A 415 -16.48 14.37 10.12
N ASN A 416 -16.82 13.36 9.32
CA ASN A 416 -16.30 11.99 9.48
C ASN A 416 -14.88 11.79 8.93
N GLN A 417 -14.45 12.61 7.98
CA GLN A 417 -13.14 12.56 7.32
C GLN A 417 -12.17 13.66 7.80
N GLY A 418 -12.63 14.59 8.65
CA GLY A 418 -11.92 15.80 9.05
C GLY A 418 -12.05 16.92 8.02
N ARG A 419 -11.69 16.62 6.76
CA ARG A 419 -11.54 17.59 5.67
C ARG A 419 -12.79 18.40 5.35
N LEU A 420 -12.59 19.67 5.04
CA LEU A 420 -13.55 20.51 4.33
C LEU A 420 -13.77 20.02 2.88
N LYS A 421 -14.87 20.42 2.25
CA LYS A 421 -15.09 20.16 0.81
C LYS A 421 -14.10 20.98 -0.02
N SER A 422 -13.52 20.36 -1.05
CA SER A 422 -12.68 21.02 -2.06
C SER A 422 -13.24 20.73 -3.45
N GLU A 423 -13.13 21.69 -4.37
CA GLU A 423 -13.44 21.48 -5.79
C GLU A 423 -12.22 21.03 -6.61
N ILE A 424 -11.01 21.18 -6.03
CA ILE A 424 -9.73 20.86 -6.67
C ILE A 424 -9.05 19.70 -5.91
N TRP A 425 -8.39 18.81 -6.65
CA TRP A 425 -7.54 17.76 -6.09
C TRP A 425 -6.28 18.34 -5.42
N GLY A 426 -6.36 18.53 -4.10
CA GLY A 426 -5.18 18.83 -3.27
C GLY A 426 -4.35 17.58 -2.96
N ASP A 427 -3.06 17.79 -2.71
CA ASP A 427 -2.04 16.79 -2.38
C ASP A 427 -2.55 15.70 -1.40
N ASP A 428 -3.24 16.11 -0.33
CA ASP A 428 -3.68 15.22 0.74
C ASP A 428 -4.98 14.45 0.45
N PHE A 429 -5.80 14.91 -0.50
CA PHE A 429 -6.88 14.10 -1.07
C PHE A 429 -6.31 12.99 -1.96
N ILE A 430 -5.29 13.32 -2.77
CA ILE A 430 -4.64 12.36 -3.67
C ILE A 430 -3.91 11.29 -2.85
N LYS A 431 -3.18 11.68 -1.78
CA LYS A 431 -2.57 10.74 -0.82
C LYS A 431 -3.62 9.85 -0.14
N ALA A 432 -4.77 10.40 0.27
CA ALA A 432 -5.82 9.63 0.93
C ALA A 432 -6.39 8.51 0.05
N CYS A 433 -6.61 8.78 -1.25
CA CYS A 433 -7.02 7.74 -2.20
C CYS A 433 -5.92 6.71 -2.46
N LEU A 434 -4.67 7.15 -2.59
CA LEU A 434 -3.56 6.30 -3.01
C LEU A 434 -2.98 5.42 -1.88
N LEU A 435 -2.79 5.95 -0.67
CA LEU A 435 -2.07 5.24 0.39
C LEU A 435 -2.65 3.86 0.74
N PRO A 436 -3.99 3.64 0.83
CA PRO A 436 -4.54 2.31 1.06
C PRO A 436 -4.21 1.33 -0.07
N TYR A 437 -4.28 1.79 -1.33
CA TYR A 437 -3.99 0.98 -2.51
C TYR A 437 -2.49 0.66 -2.64
N VAL A 438 -1.65 1.69 -2.52
CA VAL A 438 -0.20 1.63 -2.65
C VAL A 438 0.41 0.74 -1.56
N SER A 439 -0.18 0.72 -0.36
CA SER A 439 0.25 -0.17 0.74
C SER A 439 -0.12 -1.64 0.53
N LEU A 440 -1.11 -1.94 -0.31
CA LEU A 440 -1.52 -3.32 -0.66
C LEU A 440 -0.66 -3.92 -1.78
N LEU A 441 0.08 -3.12 -2.56
CA LEU A 441 0.91 -3.60 -3.68
C LEU A 441 1.88 -4.74 -3.29
N PRO A 442 2.61 -4.71 -2.15
CA PRO A 442 3.51 -5.81 -1.77
C PRO A 442 2.78 -7.06 -1.26
N ALA A 443 1.47 -6.98 -1.00
CA ALA A 443 0.63 -8.11 -0.59
C ALA A 443 -0.20 -8.70 -1.74
N ASN A 444 -0.35 -7.95 -2.84
CA ASN A 444 -0.97 -8.42 -4.07
C ASN A 444 -0.41 -7.65 -5.29
N GLU A 445 0.66 -8.19 -5.89
CA GLU A 445 1.43 -7.51 -6.94
C GLU A 445 0.60 -7.17 -8.19
N SER A 446 -0.39 -8.00 -8.52
CA SER A 446 -1.27 -7.85 -9.69
C SER A 446 -2.04 -6.51 -9.72
N LEU A 447 -2.21 -5.88 -8.56
CA LEU A 447 -2.79 -4.54 -8.41
C LEU A 447 -1.98 -3.45 -9.15
N ILE A 448 -0.72 -3.71 -9.53
CA ILE A 448 0.10 -2.75 -10.29
C ILE A 448 -0.45 -2.51 -11.72
N HIS A 449 -1.09 -3.51 -12.35
CA HIS A 449 -1.67 -3.37 -13.70
C HIS A 449 -2.90 -2.45 -13.70
N ASP A 450 -3.75 -2.58 -12.67
CA ASP A 450 -4.87 -1.67 -12.45
C ASP A 450 -4.37 -0.25 -12.14
N LEU A 451 -3.32 -0.10 -11.32
CA LEU A 451 -2.68 1.21 -11.08
C LEU A 451 -2.15 1.84 -12.37
N ALA A 452 -1.51 1.06 -13.25
CA ALA A 452 -1.04 1.56 -14.54
C ALA A 452 -2.20 1.99 -15.46
N ARG A 453 -3.32 1.24 -15.45
CA ARG A 453 -4.54 1.60 -16.22
C ARG A 453 -5.14 2.92 -15.73
N VAL A 454 -5.21 3.14 -14.41
CA VAL A 454 -5.69 4.40 -13.84
C VAL A 454 -4.70 5.52 -14.10
N TYR A 455 -3.39 5.30 -13.89
CA TYR A 455 -2.32 6.28 -14.09
C TYR A 455 -2.42 6.98 -15.45
N VAL A 456 -2.62 6.24 -16.55
CA VAL A 456 -2.77 6.84 -17.88
C VAL A 456 -3.85 7.95 -17.89
N GLN A 457 -4.97 7.71 -17.21
CA GLN A 457 -6.19 8.51 -17.22
C GLN A 457 -6.17 9.70 -16.23
N THR A 458 -5.16 9.84 -15.35
CA THR A 458 -5.11 10.91 -14.34
C THR A 458 -4.37 12.18 -14.79
N SER A 459 -4.56 13.29 -14.05
CA SER A 459 -3.86 14.58 -14.27
C SER A 459 -2.35 14.51 -13.94
N ALA A 460 -1.60 15.54 -14.34
CA ALA A 460 -0.15 15.62 -14.12
C ALA A 460 0.24 15.63 -12.62
N ASP A 461 -0.54 16.32 -11.78
CA ASP A 461 -0.28 16.43 -10.34
C ASP A 461 -0.55 15.11 -9.61
N ILE A 462 -1.62 14.41 -10.00
CA ILE A 462 -1.90 13.04 -9.52
C ILE A 462 -0.76 12.10 -9.94
N LYS A 463 -0.33 12.16 -11.21
CA LYS A 463 0.82 11.37 -11.72
C LYS A 463 2.09 11.64 -10.90
N ARG A 464 2.40 12.89 -10.59
CA ARG A 464 3.56 13.28 -9.74
C ARG A 464 3.51 12.65 -8.35
N ILE A 465 2.33 12.57 -7.73
CA ILE A 465 2.18 11.96 -6.40
C ILE A 465 2.25 10.43 -6.47
N ILE A 466 1.65 9.79 -7.49
CA ILE A 466 1.80 8.35 -7.73
C ILE A 466 3.29 7.98 -7.85
N LEU A 467 4.05 8.68 -8.70
CA LEU A 467 5.49 8.43 -8.91
C LEU A 467 6.36 8.59 -7.65
N ARG A 468 5.87 9.30 -6.62
CA ARG A 468 6.51 9.45 -5.31
C ARG A 468 6.12 8.34 -4.34
N LEU A 469 4.83 7.96 -4.30
CA LEU A 469 4.32 6.99 -3.31
C LEU A 469 4.67 5.53 -3.66
N ILE A 470 4.80 5.19 -4.94
CA ILE A 470 5.15 3.82 -5.40
C ILE A 470 6.57 3.37 -5.05
N GLU A 471 7.46 4.27 -4.61
CA GLU A 471 8.87 3.95 -4.40
C GLU A 471 9.09 2.85 -3.37
N ASN A 472 8.47 2.97 -2.19
CA ASN A 472 8.68 2.00 -1.11
C ASN A 472 8.06 0.62 -1.45
N PRO A 473 6.83 0.52 -2.00
CA PRO A 473 6.28 -0.76 -2.43
C PRO A 473 7.08 -1.47 -3.51
N ILE A 474 7.47 -0.79 -4.61
CA ILE A 474 8.24 -1.42 -5.69
C ILE A 474 9.58 -1.95 -5.17
N ARG A 475 10.22 -1.19 -4.27
CA ARG A 475 11.46 -1.59 -3.58
C ARG A 475 11.25 -2.78 -2.62
N SER A 476 10.02 -3.05 -2.19
CA SER A 476 9.64 -4.21 -1.36
C SER A 476 9.20 -5.44 -2.17
N MET A 477 8.76 -5.25 -3.42
CA MET A 477 8.41 -6.34 -4.36
C MET A 477 9.68 -6.94 -5.00
N GLY A 478 10.66 -6.09 -5.33
CA GLY A 478 11.95 -6.52 -5.86
C GLY A 478 11.95 -6.81 -7.36
N MET A 479 13.12 -7.26 -7.86
CA MET A 479 13.40 -7.36 -9.30
C MET A 479 12.78 -8.59 -9.98
N ASP A 480 12.44 -9.61 -9.19
CA ASP A 480 11.97 -10.92 -9.68
C ASP A 480 10.44 -11.02 -9.67
N SER A 481 9.73 -9.94 -9.31
CA SER A 481 8.28 -9.82 -9.39
C SER A 481 7.81 -10.02 -10.84
N VAL A 482 7.06 -11.10 -11.05
CA VAL A 482 6.52 -11.47 -12.36
C VAL A 482 5.55 -10.40 -12.88
N ASP A 483 4.77 -9.76 -12.01
CA ASP A 483 3.80 -8.74 -12.42
C ASP A 483 4.47 -7.40 -12.74
N LEU A 484 5.58 -7.04 -12.07
CA LEU A 484 6.42 -5.91 -12.52
C LEU A 484 7.09 -6.19 -13.88
N LEU A 485 7.54 -7.43 -14.14
CA LEU A 485 8.12 -7.80 -15.43
C LEU A 485 7.08 -7.83 -16.57
N LYS A 486 5.83 -8.21 -16.30
CA LYS A 486 4.70 -8.05 -17.23
C LYS A 486 4.38 -6.58 -17.48
N LEU A 487 4.38 -5.73 -16.46
CA LEU A 487 4.10 -4.29 -16.62
C LEU A 487 5.12 -3.61 -17.55
N VAL A 488 6.40 -4.01 -17.50
CA VAL A 488 7.44 -3.54 -18.42
C VAL A 488 7.19 -4.02 -19.86
N GLU A 489 6.70 -5.26 -20.04
CA GLU A 489 6.36 -5.85 -21.35
C GLU A 489 5.11 -5.21 -21.99
N GLU A 490 4.01 -5.09 -21.22
CA GLU A 490 2.74 -4.51 -21.69
C GLU A 490 2.81 -2.99 -21.89
N CYS A 491 3.54 -2.30 -21.00
CA CYS A 491 3.78 -0.85 -20.93
C CYS A 491 2.64 0.01 -21.53
N PRO A 492 1.44 0.07 -20.91
CA PRO A 492 0.27 0.80 -21.44
C PRO A 492 0.60 2.20 -21.98
N LYS A 493 0.01 2.60 -23.12
CA LYS A 493 0.31 3.91 -23.75
C LYS A 493 -0.01 5.05 -22.78
N GLY A 494 0.96 5.93 -22.51
CA GLY A 494 0.85 6.99 -21.49
C GLY A 494 1.37 6.60 -20.10
N SER A 495 1.84 5.35 -19.90
CA SER A 495 2.47 4.88 -18.66
C SER A 495 4.01 4.83 -18.73
N GLU A 496 4.61 5.34 -19.81
CA GLU A 496 6.06 5.26 -20.06
C GLU A 496 6.85 5.89 -18.90
N THR A 497 6.34 6.98 -18.33
CA THR A 497 6.93 7.66 -17.15
C THR A 497 6.80 6.85 -15.86
N LEU A 498 5.73 6.06 -15.70
CA LEU A 498 5.55 5.13 -14.59
C LEU A 498 6.54 3.96 -14.71
N VAL A 499 6.61 3.33 -15.88
CA VAL A 499 7.54 2.22 -16.17
C VAL A 499 9.00 2.67 -16.02
N THR A 500 9.36 3.87 -16.52
CA THR A 500 10.69 4.47 -16.28
C THR A 500 11.03 4.56 -14.80
N ARG A 501 10.07 5.01 -13.97
CA ARG A 501 10.28 5.13 -12.52
C ARG A 501 10.39 3.77 -11.84
N VAL A 502 9.58 2.79 -12.22
CA VAL A 502 9.68 1.39 -11.75
C VAL A 502 11.07 0.84 -12.00
N ILE A 503 11.55 0.88 -13.26
CA ILE A 503 12.87 0.37 -13.64
C ILE A 503 13.98 1.06 -12.82
N HIS A 504 13.93 2.40 -12.69
CA HIS A 504 14.88 3.14 -11.86
C HIS A 504 14.89 2.71 -10.39
N ILE A 505 13.73 2.46 -9.75
CA ILE A 505 13.64 2.03 -8.35
C ILE A 505 14.24 0.62 -8.16
N LEU A 506 13.99 -0.28 -9.12
CA LEU A 506 14.51 -1.65 -9.08
C LEU A 506 16.05 -1.69 -9.23
N THR A 507 16.62 -0.85 -10.10
CA THR A 507 18.07 -0.78 -10.37
C THR A 507 18.82 0.27 -9.52
N ASP A 508 18.23 0.67 -8.39
CA ASP A 508 18.77 1.71 -7.50
C ASP A 508 19.80 1.13 -6.49
N LYS A 509 19.64 -0.14 -6.11
CA LYS A 509 20.43 -0.79 -5.05
C LYS A 509 21.25 -2.01 -5.51
N GLY A 510 21.23 -2.35 -6.79
CA GLY A 510 21.93 -3.51 -7.33
C GLY A 510 21.91 -3.57 -8.86
N PRO A 511 22.72 -4.46 -9.46
CA PRO A 511 22.76 -4.68 -10.90
C PRO A 511 21.44 -5.24 -11.42
N PRO A 512 21.04 -4.93 -12.67
CA PRO A 512 19.76 -5.33 -13.22
C PRO A 512 19.69 -6.85 -13.48
N SER A 513 18.57 -7.50 -13.13
CA SER A 513 18.33 -8.91 -13.47
C SER A 513 18.24 -9.11 -14.99
N VAL A 514 18.78 -10.22 -15.49
CA VAL A 514 18.85 -10.51 -16.96
C VAL A 514 17.47 -10.47 -17.62
N GLN A 515 16.44 -10.92 -16.90
CA GLN A 515 15.04 -10.87 -17.37
C GLN A 515 14.56 -9.42 -17.55
N LEU A 516 14.82 -8.53 -16.58
CA LEU A 516 14.46 -7.11 -16.71
C LEU A 516 15.21 -6.45 -17.88
N VAL A 517 16.51 -6.73 -18.05
CA VAL A 517 17.31 -6.21 -19.16
C VAL A 517 16.70 -6.62 -20.50
N GLN A 518 16.28 -7.88 -20.64
CA GLN A 518 15.63 -8.36 -21.86
C GLN A 518 14.29 -7.63 -22.12
N ARG A 519 13.41 -7.54 -21.11
CA ARG A 519 12.10 -6.86 -21.29
C ARG A 519 12.26 -5.37 -21.62
N VAL A 520 13.24 -4.69 -21.03
CA VAL A 520 13.54 -3.27 -21.33
C VAL A 520 14.16 -3.11 -22.73
N ARG A 521 15.03 -4.02 -23.17
CA ARG A 521 15.55 -4.08 -24.55
C ARG A 521 14.41 -4.24 -25.56
N ASP A 522 13.51 -5.18 -25.32
CA ASP A 522 12.43 -5.52 -26.25
C ASP A 522 11.42 -4.36 -26.34
N LEU A 523 11.10 -3.70 -25.21
CA LEU A 523 10.30 -2.48 -25.16
C LEU A 523 10.96 -1.30 -25.91
N TYR A 524 12.27 -1.10 -25.76
CA TYR A 524 13.03 -0.05 -26.43
C TYR A 524 13.03 -0.23 -27.96
N ASN A 525 13.22 -1.47 -28.43
CA ASN A 525 13.29 -1.80 -29.85
C ASN A 525 11.91 -1.76 -30.54
N THR A 526 10.82 -2.06 -29.82
CA THR A 526 9.48 -2.15 -30.41
C THR A 526 8.63 -0.89 -30.29
N ARG A 527 8.78 -0.11 -29.21
CA ARG A 527 7.73 0.86 -28.80
C ARG A 527 8.24 2.17 -28.22
N VAL A 528 9.38 2.19 -27.53
CA VAL A 528 9.85 3.35 -26.77
C VAL A 528 11.21 3.82 -27.26
N SER A 529 11.26 4.92 -28.00
CA SER A 529 12.50 5.42 -28.61
C SER A 529 13.40 6.28 -27.70
N ASP A 530 12.91 6.71 -26.52
CA ASP A 530 13.69 7.50 -25.57
C ASP A 530 14.78 6.66 -24.91
N VAL A 531 16.04 7.03 -25.17
CA VAL A 531 17.24 6.34 -24.67
C VAL A 531 17.34 6.37 -23.14
N ARG A 532 16.58 7.23 -22.45
CA ARG A 532 16.53 7.28 -20.98
C ARG A 532 16.08 5.95 -20.36
N PHE A 533 15.25 5.16 -21.05
CA PHE A 533 14.86 3.82 -20.61
C PHE A 533 16.04 2.85 -20.45
N LEU A 534 17.14 3.06 -21.18
CA LEU A 534 18.32 2.21 -21.10
C LEU A 534 19.26 2.58 -19.94
N ILE A 535 19.21 3.82 -19.45
CA ILE A 535 20.11 4.35 -18.40
C ILE A 535 20.15 3.48 -17.12
N PRO A 536 19.02 2.99 -16.57
CA PRO A 536 19.06 2.20 -15.34
C PRO A 536 19.62 0.79 -15.58
N VAL A 537 19.48 0.25 -16.80
CA VAL A 537 19.87 -1.13 -17.16
C VAL A 537 21.23 -1.24 -17.88
N LEU A 538 21.97 -0.13 -18.03
CA LEU A 538 23.22 -0.06 -18.83
C LEU A 538 24.21 -1.19 -18.53
N ASN A 539 24.44 -1.50 -17.26
CA ASN A 539 25.41 -2.52 -16.81
C ASN A 539 25.06 -3.95 -17.28
N GLY A 540 23.80 -4.22 -17.64
CA GLY A 540 23.37 -5.50 -18.19
C GLY A 540 23.31 -5.57 -19.73
N LEU A 541 23.53 -4.45 -20.42
CA LEU A 541 23.52 -4.40 -21.89
C LEU A 541 24.85 -4.90 -22.47
N THR A 542 24.82 -5.42 -23.69
CA THR A 542 26.06 -5.81 -24.37
C THR A 542 26.82 -4.57 -24.88
N LYS A 543 28.14 -4.67 -24.94
CA LYS A 543 29.05 -3.64 -25.51
C LYS A 543 28.58 -3.08 -26.86
N LYS A 544 28.02 -3.93 -27.75
CA LYS A 544 27.50 -3.51 -29.06
C LYS A 544 26.28 -2.58 -28.94
N GLU A 545 25.39 -2.86 -27.99
CA GLU A 545 24.19 -2.05 -27.73
C GLU A 545 24.53 -0.72 -27.08
N ILE A 546 25.51 -0.71 -26.16
CA ILE A 546 25.99 0.53 -25.53
C ILE A 546 26.63 1.44 -26.58
N ILE A 547 27.48 0.91 -27.47
CA ILE A 547 28.10 1.68 -28.56
C ILE A 547 27.03 2.23 -29.53
N SER A 548 25.93 1.52 -29.80
CA SER A 548 24.85 2.03 -30.66
C SER A 548 23.95 3.07 -29.96
N ALA A 549 23.78 2.97 -28.63
CA ALA A 549 23.05 3.94 -27.82
C ALA A 549 23.86 5.21 -27.48
N LEU A 550 25.20 5.11 -27.39
CA LEU A 550 26.10 6.18 -26.96
C LEU A 550 25.88 7.53 -27.67
N PRO A 551 25.68 7.61 -29.01
CA PRO A 551 25.41 8.87 -29.70
C PRO A 551 24.07 9.52 -29.35
N LYS A 552 23.11 8.76 -28.79
CA LYS A 552 21.86 9.29 -28.23
C LYS A 552 22.05 9.72 -26.77
N LEU A 553 22.77 8.92 -25.97
CA LEU A 553 23.05 9.19 -24.55
C LEU A 553 23.81 10.52 -24.36
N ILE A 554 24.84 10.81 -25.16
CA ILE A 554 25.64 12.04 -25.02
C ILE A 554 24.87 13.33 -25.37
N LYS A 555 23.71 13.25 -26.03
CA LYS A 555 22.83 14.39 -26.34
C LYS A 555 21.90 14.79 -25.19
N LEU A 556 21.93 14.05 -24.09
CA LEU A 556 21.15 14.36 -22.88
C LEU A 556 21.75 15.55 -22.10
N ASN A 557 21.06 15.98 -21.06
CA ASN A 557 21.57 17.01 -20.14
C ASN A 557 22.92 16.57 -19.52
N PRO A 558 23.96 17.43 -19.44
CA PRO A 558 25.26 17.10 -18.87
C PRO A 558 25.24 16.41 -17.49
N VAL A 559 24.24 16.67 -16.63
CA VAL A 559 24.08 15.98 -15.34
C VAL A 559 23.75 14.50 -15.56
N VAL A 560 22.86 14.20 -16.50
CA VAL A 560 22.47 12.82 -16.87
C VAL A 560 23.60 12.13 -17.63
N VAL A 561 24.36 12.86 -18.45
CA VAL A 561 25.55 12.32 -19.13
C VAL A 561 26.63 11.91 -18.12
N ARG A 562 26.82 12.65 -17.02
CA ARG A 562 27.73 12.23 -15.93
C ARG A 562 27.23 10.96 -15.24
N GLU A 563 25.96 10.86 -14.88
CA GLU A 563 25.36 9.65 -14.29
C GLU A 563 25.55 8.41 -15.20
N VAL A 564 25.32 8.58 -16.50
CA VAL A 564 25.57 7.53 -17.52
C VAL A 564 27.04 7.09 -17.53
N PHE A 565 27.99 8.03 -17.44
CA PHE A 565 29.41 7.69 -17.37
C PHE A 565 29.80 7.07 -16.02
N ASN A 566 29.25 7.51 -14.89
CA ASN A 566 29.51 6.88 -13.59
C ASN A 566 29.13 5.39 -13.60
N ARG A 567 27.99 5.04 -14.20
CA ARG A 567 27.57 3.64 -14.41
C ARG A 567 28.50 2.89 -15.36
N LEU A 568 28.81 3.45 -16.53
CA LEU A 568 29.66 2.81 -17.54
C LEU A 568 31.16 2.75 -17.17
N LEU A 569 31.63 3.54 -16.20
CA LEU A 569 33.00 3.50 -15.68
C LEU A 569 33.16 2.55 -14.48
N GLY A 570 32.10 1.84 -14.07
CA GLY A 570 32.14 0.82 -13.03
C GLY A 570 31.96 1.33 -11.59
N LEU A 571 31.63 2.61 -11.39
CA LEU A 571 31.43 3.18 -10.04
C LEU A 571 30.17 2.64 -9.33
N HIS A 572 29.32 1.91 -10.04
CA HIS A 572 28.06 1.32 -9.56
C HIS A 572 27.97 -0.20 -9.81
N GLY A 573 29.12 -0.89 -9.85
CA GLY A 573 29.22 -2.34 -10.13
C GLY A 573 29.82 -2.63 -11.50
N ASP A 574 29.91 -3.92 -11.86
CA ASP A 574 30.57 -4.37 -13.09
C ASP A 574 30.03 -3.66 -14.35
N SER A 575 30.94 -3.23 -15.21
CA SER A 575 30.62 -2.56 -16.48
C SER A 575 30.98 -3.43 -17.68
N PRO A 576 30.08 -3.59 -18.67
CA PRO A 576 30.32 -4.33 -19.91
C PRO A 576 31.20 -3.58 -20.93
N ILE A 577 31.76 -2.41 -20.57
CA ILE A 577 32.72 -1.64 -21.38
C ILE A 577 33.82 -1.06 -20.48
N THR A 578 35.08 -1.17 -20.90
CA THR A 578 36.20 -0.62 -20.11
C THR A 578 36.31 0.91 -20.32
N PRO A 579 36.94 1.67 -19.40
CA PRO A 579 37.18 3.10 -19.58
C PRO A 579 37.95 3.43 -20.86
N THR A 580 38.92 2.59 -21.21
CA THR A 580 39.67 2.68 -22.47
C THR A 580 38.73 2.58 -23.68
N GLU A 581 37.88 1.55 -23.70
CA GLU A 581 36.95 1.31 -24.80
C GLU A 581 35.84 2.35 -24.90
N LEU A 582 35.35 2.88 -23.77
CA LEU A 582 34.37 3.96 -23.75
C LEU A 582 34.96 5.23 -24.38
N LEU A 583 36.17 5.62 -23.97
CA LEU A 583 36.82 6.81 -24.50
C LEU A 583 37.20 6.66 -25.97
N VAL A 584 37.65 5.46 -26.40
CA VAL A 584 37.86 5.16 -27.83
C VAL A 584 36.55 5.21 -28.61
N SER A 585 35.48 4.61 -28.09
CA SER A 585 34.15 4.60 -28.74
C SER A 585 33.59 6.01 -28.94
N LEU A 586 33.79 6.93 -27.97
CA LEU A 586 33.40 8.35 -28.11
C LEU A 586 34.11 9.03 -29.29
N HIS A 587 35.38 8.71 -29.57
CA HIS A 587 36.13 9.28 -30.68
C HIS A 587 35.78 8.67 -32.05
N LEU A 588 35.17 7.48 -32.06
CA LEU A 588 34.71 6.77 -33.26
C LEU A 588 33.23 7.04 -33.60
N ILE A 589 32.57 7.98 -32.92
CA ILE A 589 31.19 8.38 -33.27
C ILE A 589 31.20 9.19 -34.58
N ASP A 590 30.46 8.71 -35.58
CA ASP A 590 30.26 9.43 -36.84
C ASP A 590 29.66 10.83 -36.62
N SER A 591 30.19 11.83 -37.34
CA SER A 591 29.67 13.21 -37.37
C SER A 591 28.19 13.32 -37.72
N ASN A 592 27.64 12.30 -38.41
CA ASN A 592 26.22 12.21 -38.77
C ASN A 592 25.34 11.74 -37.60
N LYS A 593 25.91 11.04 -36.62
CA LYS A 593 25.19 10.49 -35.45
C LYS A 593 25.20 11.46 -34.29
N ALA A 594 26.29 12.17 -34.03
CA ALA A 594 26.37 13.26 -33.05
C ALA A 594 27.25 14.40 -33.55
N ASP A 595 26.94 15.63 -33.15
CA ASP A 595 27.74 16.79 -33.51
C ASP A 595 29.06 16.81 -32.72
N LEU A 596 30.10 17.36 -33.37
CA LEU A 596 31.45 17.37 -32.81
C LEU A 596 31.53 18.11 -31.46
N LYS A 597 30.70 19.13 -31.23
CA LYS A 597 30.70 19.91 -29.96
C LYS A 597 30.14 19.08 -28.81
N THR A 598 29.12 18.27 -29.03
CA THR A 598 28.58 17.33 -28.04
C THR A 598 29.58 16.22 -27.73
N VAL A 599 30.23 15.64 -28.74
CA VAL A 599 31.31 14.65 -28.51
C VAL A 599 32.49 15.27 -27.74
N MET A 600 32.92 16.48 -28.09
CA MET A 600 33.97 17.22 -27.35
C MET A 600 33.59 17.47 -25.88
N LYS A 601 32.33 17.75 -25.57
CA LYS A 601 31.84 17.89 -24.19
C LYS A 601 31.86 16.54 -23.47
N ALA A 602 31.33 15.48 -24.08
CA ALA A 602 31.31 14.12 -23.53
C ALA A 602 32.72 13.61 -23.19
N THR A 603 33.65 13.68 -24.15
CA THR A 603 35.08 13.37 -23.96
C THR A 603 35.68 14.21 -22.82
N SER A 604 35.34 15.50 -22.72
CA SER A 604 35.85 16.35 -21.63
C SER A 604 35.24 16.06 -20.26
N VAL A 605 34.06 15.44 -20.17
CA VAL A 605 33.50 14.97 -18.89
C VAL A 605 34.19 13.67 -18.47
N CYS A 606 34.39 12.72 -19.38
CA CYS A 606 35.20 11.52 -19.10
C CYS A 606 36.59 11.90 -18.56
N LEU A 607 37.28 12.82 -19.24
CA LEU A 607 38.62 13.29 -18.85
C LEU A 607 38.66 14.16 -17.57
N GLN A 608 37.51 14.46 -16.93
CA GLN A 608 37.48 15.07 -15.59
C GLN A 608 37.61 14.01 -14.48
N GLU A 609 37.20 12.76 -14.74
CA GLU A 609 37.22 11.66 -13.76
C GLU A 609 38.63 11.03 -13.65
N LYS A 610 39.57 11.80 -13.10
CA LYS A 610 41.00 11.45 -12.96
C LYS A 610 41.26 10.16 -12.17
N GLN A 611 40.33 9.73 -11.32
CA GLN A 611 40.42 8.47 -10.59
C GLN A 611 40.38 7.26 -11.53
N VAL A 612 39.68 7.36 -12.66
CA VAL A 612 39.54 6.28 -13.64
C VAL A 612 40.46 6.49 -14.83
N TYR A 613 40.58 7.74 -15.32
CA TYR A 613 41.49 8.09 -16.42
C TYR A 613 42.88 8.48 -15.89
N THR A 614 43.62 7.47 -15.45
CA THR A 614 45.02 7.57 -15.01
C THR A 614 45.98 7.74 -16.18
N GLN A 615 47.27 7.99 -15.88
CA GLN A 615 48.33 8.09 -16.89
C GLN A 615 48.40 6.85 -17.81
N GLU A 616 48.26 5.66 -17.24
CA GLU A 616 48.36 4.38 -17.96
C GLU A 616 47.15 4.13 -18.86
N VAL A 617 45.94 4.30 -18.33
CA VAL A 617 44.68 4.15 -19.08
C VAL A 617 44.66 5.10 -20.28
N LEU A 618 45.13 6.34 -20.11
CA LEU A 618 45.23 7.31 -21.20
C LEU A 618 46.33 6.96 -22.21
N ALA A 619 47.46 6.39 -21.79
CA ALA A 619 48.48 5.92 -22.73
C ALA A 619 47.92 4.83 -23.67
N VAL A 620 47.16 3.86 -23.12
CA VAL A 620 46.50 2.81 -23.92
C VAL A 620 45.43 3.40 -24.86
N VAL A 621 44.61 4.36 -24.39
CA VAL A 621 43.64 5.07 -25.26
C VAL A 621 44.35 5.78 -26.40
N LEU A 622 45.40 6.55 -26.13
CA LEU A 622 46.10 7.32 -27.15
C LEU A 622 46.79 6.41 -28.19
N GLN A 623 47.33 5.26 -27.77
CA GLN A 623 47.82 4.22 -28.68
C GLN A 623 46.69 3.69 -29.57
N GLN A 624 45.59 3.22 -28.96
CA GLN A 624 44.45 2.66 -29.71
C GLN A 624 43.81 3.66 -30.68
N LEU A 625 43.76 4.95 -30.34
CA LEU A 625 43.27 6.03 -31.21
C LEU A 625 44.24 6.37 -32.36
N MET A 626 45.55 6.35 -32.10
CA MET A 626 46.58 6.55 -33.13
C MET A 626 46.55 5.43 -34.17
N ASP A 627 46.30 4.18 -33.74
CA ASP A 627 46.33 3.01 -34.64
C ASP A 627 45.14 2.95 -35.61
N GLN A 628 44.03 3.64 -35.31
CA GLN A 628 42.85 3.74 -36.19
C GLN A 628 43.17 4.28 -37.61
N THR A 629 42.33 3.89 -38.57
CA THR A 629 42.32 4.40 -39.94
C THR A 629 40.87 4.47 -40.45
N PRO A 630 40.33 5.67 -40.78
CA PRO A 630 40.95 6.99 -40.70
C PRO A 630 41.25 7.44 -39.26
N LEU A 631 42.11 8.45 -39.11
CA LEU A 631 42.42 9.04 -37.81
C LEU A 631 41.20 9.80 -37.23
N PRO A 632 40.88 9.65 -35.93
CA PRO A 632 39.79 10.38 -35.28
C PRO A 632 40.08 11.88 -35.18
N THR A 633 39.13 12.72 -35.59
CA THR A 633 39.28 14.19 -35.65
C THR A 633 39.59 14.84 -34.30
N LEU A 634 39.18 14.22 -33.20
CA LEU A 634 39.41 14.71 -31.83
C LEU A 634 40.71 14.20 -31.18
N LEU A 635 41.45 13.27 -31.82
CA LEU A 635 42.67 12.66 -31.26
C LEU A 635 43.62 13.71 -30.67
N MET A 636 44.01 14.72 -31.46
CA MET A 636 44.98 15.71 -31.00
C MET A 636 44.48 16.60 -29.86
N ARG A 637 43.16 16.83 -29.75
CA ARG A 637 42.58 17.53 -28.60
C ARG A 637 42.75 16.71 -27.33
N THR A 638 42.51 15.41 -27.40
CA THR A 638 42.66 14.46 -26.29
C THR A 638 44.13 14.25 -25.92
N VAL A 639 45.06 14.21 -26.88
CA VAL A 639 46.52 14.23 -26.64
C VAL A 639 46.92 15.48 -25.84
N ILE A 640 46.49 16.68 -26.29
CA ILE A 640 46.82 17.94 -25.60
C ILE A 640 46.20 18.00 -24.20
N GLN A 641 44.98 17.49 -24.01
CA GLN A 641 44.30 17.46 -22.72
C GLN A 641 44.93 16.44 -21.75
N ALA A 642 45.36 15.28 -22.25
CA ALA A 642 46.11 14.29 -21.49
C ALA A 642 47.47 14.84 -21.03
N LEU A 643 48.26 15.47 -21.92
CA LEU A 643 49.51 16.13 -21.56
C LEU A 643 49.33 17.25 -20.52
N SER A 644 48.28 18.06 -20.67
CA SER A 644 47.96 19.14 -19.73
C SER A 644 47.52 18.60 -18.35
N SER A 645 47.14 17.33 -18.26
CA SER A 645 46.74 16.65 -17.01
C SER A 645 47.87 15.82 -16.40
N TYR A 646 48.72 15.23 -17.24
CA TYR A 646 49.80 14.30 -16.87
C TYR A 646 51.08 14.60 -17.69
N PRO A 647 51.91 15.58 -17.30
CA PRO A 647 53.10 15.98 -18.07
C PRO A 647 54.12 14.85 -18.29
N ARG A 648 54.13 13.82 -17.44
CA ARG A 648 54.95 12.61 -17.57
C ARG A 648 54.69 11.82 -18.87
N LEU A 649 53.56 12.04 -19.55
CA LEU A 649 53.27 11.46 -20.87
C LEU A 649 54.07 12.07 -22.03
N SER A 650 54.84 13.15 -21.82
CA SER A 650 55.50 13.90 -22.92
C SER A 650 56.33 13.00 -23.85
N GLY A 651 57.22 12.16 -23.30
CA GLY A 651 58.05 11.25 -24.11
C GLY A 651 57.23 10.20 -24.90
N PHE A 652 56.15 9.69 -24.31
CA PHE A 652 55.24 8.78 -25.01
C PHE A 652 54.47 9.50 -26.14
N VAL A 653 54.05 10.74 -25.92
CA VAL A 653 53.40 11.55 -26.96
C VAL A 653 54.37 11.94 -28.08
N MET A 654 55.67 12.15 -27.81
CA MET A 654 56.65 12.34 -28.89
C MET A 654 56.68 11.13 -29.83
N ASN A 655 56.67 9.91 -29.30
CA ASN A 655 56.61 8.69 -30.11
C ASN A 655 55.31 8.59 -30.93
N ILE A 656 54.18 9.06 -30.38
CA ILE A 656 52.92 9.20 -31.13
C ILE A 656 53.05 10.23 -32.25
N LEU A 657 53.59 11.41 -31.98
CA LEU A 657 53.77 12.47 -32.98
C LEU A 657 54.67 12.00 -34.14
N GLN A 658 55.77 11.29 -33.86
CA GLN A 658 56.63 10.69 -34.88
C GLN A 658 55.87 9.67 -35.75
N ARG A 659 55.10 8.76 -35.14
CA ARG A 659 54.26 7.78 -35.87
C ARG A 659 53.15 8.44 -36.68
N LEU A 660 52.61 9.57 -36.23
CA LEU A 660 51.62 10.37 -36.97
C LEU A 660 52.19 11.00 -38.25
N ILE A 661 53.50 11.33 -38.30
CA ILE A 661 54.17 11.77 -39.54
C ILE A 661 54.10 10.65 -40.59
N LEU A 662 54.38 9.40 -40.21
CA LEU A 662 54.29 8.25 -41.12
C LEU A 662 52.87 8.05 -41.67
N LYS A 663 51.84 8.31 -40.86
CA LYS A 663 50.42 8.32 -41.29
C LYS A 663 49.99 9.56 -42.09
N LYS A 664 50.89 10.51 -42.38
CA LYS A 664 50.67 11.71 -43.20
C LYS A 664 49.53 12.63 -42.69
N VAL A 665 49.56 12.97 -41.40
CA VAL A 665 48.52 13.78 -40.70
C VAL A 665 48.09 15.07 -41.40
N TRP A 666 48.98 15.72 -42.16
CA TRP A 666 48.67 16.93 -42.93
C TRP A 666 47.52 16.75 -43.94
N LYS A 667 47.14 15.52 -44.31
CA LYS A 667 45.93 15.22 -45.09
C LYS A 667 44.61 15.60 -44.38
N GLN A 668 44.60 15.77 -43.06
CA GLN A 668 43.41 16.14 -42.27
C GLN A 668 43.65 17.45 -41.52
N LYS A 669 43.18 18.59 -42.05
CA LYS A 669 43.43 19.94 -41.49
C LYS A 669 43.23 20.06 -39.97
N VAL A 670 42.12 19.53 -39.43
CA VAL A 670 41.80 19.61 -37.99
C VAL A 670 42.82 18.85 -37.12
N VAL A 671 43.28 17.69 -37.58
CA VAL A 671 44.31 16.88 -36.90
C VAL A 671 45.68 17.54 -37.06
N TRP A 672 45.96 18.13 -38.22
CA TRP A 672 47.21 18.85 -38.50
C TRP A 672 47.38 20.12 -37.67
N GLU A 673 46.34 20.95 -37.54
CA GLU A 673 46.34 22.07 -36.59
C GLU A 673 46.58 21.60 -35.15
N GLY A 674 45.96 20.50 -34.75
CA GLY A 674 46.15 19.89 -33.44
C GLY A 674 47.58 19.38 -33.22
N PHE A 675 48.21 18.82 -34.25
CA PHE A 675 49.61 18.41 -34.25
C PHE A 675 50.54 19.60 -33.99
N ILE A 676 50.38 20.69 -34.76
CA ILE A 676 51.19 21.92 -34.62
C ILE A 676 51.00 22.54 -33.22
N LYS A 677 49.75 22.64 -32.74
CA LYS A 677 49.42 23.14 -31.39
C LYS A 677 49.97 22.25 -30.27
N CYS A 678 50.10 20.93 -30.50
CA CYS A 678 50.78 20.02 -29.58
C CYS A 678 52.28 20.31 -29.54
N CYS A 679 52.93 20.40 -30.72
CA CYS A 679 54.35 20.73 -30.83
C CYS A 679 54.70 22.09 -30.21
N GLN A 680 53.84 23.11 -30.35
CA GLN A 680 54.00 24.42 -29.72
C GLN A 680 53.98 24.35 -28.18
N ARG A 681 53.16 23.45 -27.59
CA ARG A 681 53.06 23.26 -26.14
C ARG A 681 54.15 22.38 -25.53
N THR A 682 54.85 21.60 -26.34
CA THR A 682 55.87 20.63 -25.88
C THR A 682 57.30 21.00 -26.32
N LYS A 683 57.57 22.29 -26.54
CA LYS A 683 58.94 22.82 -26.68
C LYS A 683 59.74 22.52 -25.39
N PRO A 684 61.04 22.20 -25.46
CA PRO A 684 61.85 22.01 -26.67
C PRO A 684 61.76 20.60 -27.28
N GLN A 685 61.15 19.62 -26.57
CA GLN A 685 61.15 18.20 -26.95
C GLN A 685 60.54 17.95 -28.34
N SER A 686 59.59 18.78 -28.78
CA SER A 686 58.97 18.71 -30.10
C SER A 686 59.89 19.03 -31.28
N PHE A 687 61.04 19.70 -31.08
CA PHE A 687 61.91 20.11 -32.18
C PHE A 687 62.45 18.90 -32.96
N ALA A 688 62.86 17.84 -32.26
CA ALA A 688 63.32 16.59 -32.88
C ALA A 688 62.24 15.90 -33.73
N VAL A 689 60.95 16.17 -33.48
CA VAL A 689 59.83 15.65 -34.26
C VAL A 689 59.50 16.56 -35.45
N LEU A 690 59.60 17.89 -35.28
CA LEU A 690 59.43 18.85 -36.38
C LEU A 690 60.49 18.69 -37.47
N MET A 691 61.73 18.33 -37.09
CA MET A 691 62.81 18.03 -38.04
C MET A 691 62.62 16.70 -38.81
N GLN A 692 61.61 15.89 -38.48
CA GLN A 692 61.24 14.67 -39.23
C GLN A 692 60.11 14.91 -40.25
N LEU A 693 59.53 16.12 -40.30
CA LEU A 693 58.54 16.49 -41.32
C LEU A 693 59.22 16.66 -42.69
N PRO A 694 58.53 16.38 -43.82
CA PRO A 694 59.06 16.77 -45.12
C PRO A 694 59.04 18.30 -45.27
N ALA A 695 60.02 18.84 -46.01
CA ALA A 695 60.23 20.28 -46.18
C ALA A 695 58.95 21.14 -46.39
N PRO A 696 58.05 20.86 -47.36
CA PRO A 696 56.86 21.70 -47.55
C PRO A 696 55.89 21.68 -46.35
N GLN A 697 55.81 20.58 -45.60
CA GLN A 697 54.99 20.52 -44.37
C GLN A 697 55.63 21.29 -43.22
N LEU A 698 56.96 21.36 -43.12
CA LEU A 698 57.60 22.22 -42.12
C LEU A 698 57.34 23.71 -42.43
N THR A 699 57.41 24.13 -43.69
CA THR A 699 57.04 25.50 -44.10
C THR A 699 55.58 25.81 -43.76
N GLU A 700 54.66 24.89 -44.02
CA GLU A 700 53.24 25.05 -43.65
C GLU A 700 53.06 25.17 -42.11
N ALA A 701 53.73 24.32 -41.33
CA ALA A 701 53.67 24.36 -39.87
C ALA A 701 54.24 25.66 -39.27
N LEU A 702 55.34 26.17 -39.81
CA LEU A 702 55.95 27.44 -39.40
C LEU A 702 55.12 28.66 -39.82
N ASN A 703 54.39 28.59 -40.94
CA ASN A 703 53.45 29.63 -41.35
C ASN A 703 52.18 29.64 -40.47
N ILE A 704 51.72 28.47 -40.02
CA ILE A 704 50.58 28.33 -39.09
C ILE A 704 50.95 28.78 -37.67
N CYS A 705 52.21 28.65 -37.26
CA CYS A 705 52.69 29.01 -35.92
C CYS A 705 54.12 29.61 -35.98
N PRO A 706 54.25 30.92 -36.22
CA PRO A 706 55.57 31.57 -36.35
C PRO A 706 56.41 31.51 -35.06
N ASP A 707 55.77 31.39 -33.89
CA ASP A 707 56.43 31.22 -32.57
C ASP A 707 57.34 29.99 -32.49
N LEU A 708 57.23 29.04 -33.42
CA LEU A 708 58.12 27.88 -33.51
C LEU A 708 59.44 28.21 -34.22
N LYS A 709 59.51 29.28 -35.03
CA LYS A 709 60.66 29.54 -35.91
C LYS A 709 61.92 29.96 -35.16
N GLN A 710 61.83 30.92 -34.24
CA GLN A 710 63.00 31.37 -33.45
C GLN A 710 63.57 30.23 -32.56
N PRO A 711 62.77 29.52 -31.73
CA PRO A 711 63.32 28.45 -30.90
C PRO A 711 63.88 27.25 -31.69
N LEU A 712 63.31 26.95 -32.86
CA LEU A 712 63.84 25.90 -33.74
C LEU A 712 65.17 26.34 -34.40
N ARG A 713 65.31 27.63 -34.73
CA ARG A 713 66.56 28.24 -35.22
C ARG A 713 67.67 28.15 -34.16
N GLU A 714 67.37 28.54 -32.92
CA GLU A 714 68.28 28.44 -31.77
C GLU A 714 68.71 26.98 -31.52
N HIS A 715 67.78 26.03 -31.64
CA HIS A 715 68.10 24.61 -31.51
C HIS A 715 69.03 24.09 -32.62
N LEU A 716 68.82 24.47 -33.88
CA LEU A 716 69.76 24.12 -34.96
C LEU A 716 71.14 24.79 -34.81
N LEU A 717 71.20 25.99 -34.24
CA LEU A 717 72.46 26.69 -33.97
C LEU A 717 73.27 26.05 -32.83
N THR A 718 72.66 25.26 -31.96
CA THR A 718 73.36 24.48 -30.92
C THR A 718 73.84 23.09 -31.38
N PHE A 719 73.51 22.66 -32.61
CA PHE A 719 74.06 21.43 -33.20
C PHE A 719 75.46 21.67 -33.80
N THR A 720 76.32 20.65 -33.76
CA THR A 720 77.64 20.66 -34.42
C THR A 720 77.52 20.48 -35.93
N GLU A 721 78.56 20.85 -36.71
CA GLU A 721 78.51 20.76 -38.19
C GLU A 721 78.19 19.34 -38.71
N ALA A 722 78.76 18.30 -38.10
CA ALA A 722 78.48 16.91 -38.48
C ALA A 722 77.01 16.50 -38.22
N GLN A 723 76.36 17.10 -37.22
CA GLN A 723 74.93 16.90 -36.95
C GLN A 723 74.06 17.72 -37.91
N ARG A 724 74.48 18.93 -38.29
CA ARG A 724 73.80 19.73 -39.33
C ARG A 724 73.87 19.04 -40.69
N ALA A 725 74.99 18.43 -41.05
CA ALA A 725 75.18 17.70 -42.31
C ALA A 725 74.19 16.52 -42.52
N HIS A 726 73.64 15.95 -41.44
CA HIS A 726 72.61 14.90 -41.51
C HIS A 726 71.18 15.43 -41.75
N ILE A 727 70.97 16.76 -41.71
CA ILE A 727 69.66 17.39 -41.93
C ILE A 727 69.57 17.81 -43.41
N PRO A 728 68.50 17.42 -44.16
CA PRO A 728 68.37 17.80 -45.57
C PRO A 728 68.46 19.31 -45.78
N SER A 729 69.26 19.74 -46.76
CA SER A 729 69.60 21.16 -47.01
C SER A 729 68.36 22.08 -47.08
N ALA A 730 67.32 21.66 -47.81
CA ALA A 730 66.06 22.41 -47.91
C ALA A 730 65.41 22.70 -46.54
N MET A 731 65.57 21.83 -45.54
CA MET A 731 65.07 22.07 -44.19
C MET A 731 65.92 23.08 -43.42
N GLN A 732 67.23 23.10 -43.66
CA GLN A 732 68.13 24.10 -43.09
C GLN A 732 67.77 25.49 -43.62
N GLU A 733 67.57 25.64 -44.94
CA GLU A 733 67.14 26.89 -45.58
C GLU A 733 65.78 27.40 -45.06
N ILE A 734 64.80 26.52 -44.83
CA ILE A 734 63.48 26.89 -44.31
C ILE A 734 63.55 27.50 -42.89
N VAL A 735 64.42 26.98 -42.03
CA VAL A 735 64.53 27.39 -40.62
C VAL A 735 65.53 28.53 -40.42
N LEU A 736 66.72 28.43 -41.03
CA LEU A 736 67.80 29.41 -40.90
C LEU A 736 67.64 30.60 -41.86
N GLY A 737 66.78 30.47 -42.88
CA GLY A 737 66.72 31.40 -44.01
C GLY A 737 67.83 31.11 -45.03
N PRO A 738 67.93 31.89 -46.11
CA PRO A 738 69.05 31.77 -47.05
C PRO A 738 70.36 32.05 -46.31
N TYR A 739 71.31 31.13 -46.40
CA TYR A 739 72.67 31.33 -45.89
C TYR A 739 73.37 32.39 -46.76
N THR A 740 73.34 33.65 -46.31
CA THR A 740 74.20 34.70 -46.87
C THR A 740 75.63 34.40 -46.44
N VAL A 741 76.38 33.70 -47.30
CA VAL A 741 77.83 33.61 -47.20
C VAL A 741 78.38 35.05 -47.17
N PRO A 742 79.15 35.46 -46.14
CA PRO A 742 79.75 36.79 -46.12
C PRO A 742 80.71 36.90 -47.32
N PRO A 743 80.66 38.01 -48.10
CA PRO A 743 81.44 38.12 -49.32
C PRO A 743 82.96 38.10 -49.01
N PRO A 744 83.79 37.50 -49.88
CA PRO A 744 85.23 37.48 -49.69
C PRO A 744 85.80 38.90 -49.76
N VAL A 745 86.56 39.28 -48.74
CA VAL A 745 87.24 40.58 -48.69
C VAL A 745 88.43 40.56 -49.65
N MET A 746 88.44 41.49 -50.60
CA MET A 746 89.63 41.86 -51.36
C MET A 746 89.94 43.36 -51.17
N PRO A 747 91.22 43.78 -51.29
CA PRO A 747 91.71 44.97 -50.60
C PRO A 747 91.61 46.27 -51.41
N PRO A 748 91.54 47.43 -50.73
CA PRO A 748 91.85 48.73 -51.34
C PRO A 748 93.38 48.90 -51.52
N PRO A 749 93.84 49.80 -52.43
CA PRO A 749 95.26 49.98 -52.70
C PRO A 749 96.00 50.84 -51.65
N ALA A 750 97.34 50.82 -51.72
CA ALA A 750 98.22 51.78 -51.07
C ALA A 750 98.12 53.18 -51.76
N ALA A 751 98.72 54.28 -51.30
CA ALA A 751 99.84 54.50 -50.37
C ALA A 751 99.85 56.01 -49.94
N PRO A 752 100.94 56.62 -49.43
CA PRO A 752 102.15 56.11 -48.75
C PRO A 752 102.52 56.93 -47.47
N LEU A 753 103.76 56.74 -46.99
CA LEU A 753 104.65 57.68 -46.26
C LEU A 753 104.65 57.71 -44.70
N SER A 754 105.78 57.20 -44.16
CA SER A 754 106.70 57.81 -43.15
C SER A 754 106.14 58.39 -41.83
N GLN A 755 106.76 58.19 -40.66
CA GLN A 755 107.90 57.36 -40.17
C GLN A 755 107.93 57.50 -38.62
N THR A 756 108.85 56.79 -37.92
CA THR A 756 109.53 57.15 -36.63
C THR A 756 108.85 58.08 -35.59
N ASP A 757 108.82 57.88 -34.27
CA ASP A 757 109.31 56.86 -33.29
C ASP A 757 108.52 57.14 -31.94
N VAL A 758 108.88 56.87 -30.67
CA VAL A 758 110.12 56.46 -29.98
C VAL A 758 109.86 55.83 -28.57
N ILE A 759 110.56 54.72 -28.28
CA ILE A 759 111.24 54.29 -27.02
C ILE A 759 110.55 54.36 -25.61
N ASP A 760 110.53 53.18 -24.94
CA ASP A 760 110.72 52.79 -23.52
C ASP A 760 109.86 53.24 -22.30
N ALA A 761 110.06 52.44 -21.22
CA ALA A 761 109.79 52.59 -19.77
C ALA A 761 108.35 52.35 -19.27
N GLU A 762 108.06 51.41 -18.35
CA GLU A 762 108.56 51.19 -16.96
C GLU A 762 108.03 52.23 -15.93
N GLN A 763 107.57 51.90 -14.71
CA GLN A 763 107.62 50.64 -13.93
C GLN A 763 106.55 50.58 -12.79
N VAL A 764 106.27 49.36 -12.27
CA VAL A 764 105.98 48.96 -10.86
C VAL A 764 104.79 49.54 -10.05
N SER A 765 103.94 48.64 -9.53
CA SER A 765 103.65 48.50 -8.08
C SER A 765 103.12 47.08 -7.74
N ILE A 766 103.37 46.61 -6.50
CA ILE A 766 103.23 45.21 -5.98
C ILE A 766 103.28 45.27 -4.41
N PRO A 767 103.18 44.18 -3.60
CA PRO A 767 102.68 42.80 -3.80
C PRO A 767 101.57 42.34 -2.76
N PRO A 768 101.71 41.33 -1.85
CA PRO A 768 100.98 40.02 -1.90
C PRO A 768 100.29 39.64 -0.53
N PRO A 769 100.12 38.35 -0.09
CA PRO A 769 99.85 37.05 -0.74
C PRO A 769 98.55 36.34 -0.21
N LEU A 770 98.28 35.10 -0.65
CA LEU A 770 97.35 34.12 -0.04
C LEU A 770 98.11 32.93 0.60
N LEU A 771 97.45 32.15 1.48
CA LEU A 771 98.05 31.00 2.20
C LEU A 771 97.11 29.77 2.31
N SER A 772 97.65 28.59 1.93
CA SER A 772 97.42 27.21 2.43
C SER A 772 96.01 26.65 2.76
N GLU A 773 95.56 25.66 1.95
CA GLU A 773 95.33 24.20 2.27
C GLU A 773 94.63 23.69 3.57
N PRO A 774 94.16 22.41 3.66
CA PRO A 774 94.08 21.30 2.67
C PRO A 774 92.72 20.51 2.61
N LEU A 775 92.74 19.40 1.86
CA LEU A 775 91.79 18.25 1.71
C LEU A 775 91.71 17.34 2.99
N PRO A 776 90.89 16.23 3.13
CA PRO A 776 90.57 15.19 2.11
C PRO A 776 89.16 14.48 2.27
N PRO A 777 88.89 13.15 2.04
CA PRO A 777 87.72 12.72 1.23
C PRO A 777 86.83 11.57 1.82
N GLY A 778 85.84 11.05 1.06
CA GLY A 778 85.14 9.78 1.40
C GLY A 778 83.91 9.44 0.54
N MET A 779 83.64 8.14 0.32
CA MET A 779 82.51 7.60 -0.45
C MET A 779 81.24 7.41 0.40
N GLU A 780 80.05 7.61 -0.20
CA GLU A 780 79.14 6.52 -0.66
C GLU A 780 78.30 7.00 -1.86
#